data_AF-A0A8C0I4D1-F1
#
_entry.id   AF-A0A8C0I4D1-F1
#
_cell.length_a   1.000
_cell.length_b   1.000
_cell.length_c   1.000
_cell.angle_alpha   90.00
_cell.angle_beta   90.00
_cell.angle_gamma   90.00
#
_symmetry.space_group_name_H-M   'P 1'
#
loop_
_entity.id
_entity.type
_entity.pdbx_description
1 polymer ?
#
loop_
_entity_poly.entity_id
_entity_poly.type
_entity_poly.pdbx_seq_one_letter_code
_entity_poly.pdbx_strand_id
1 'polypeptide(L)'
;MRVPTLWLFSFFMITEGWNGFLGSDDGIKTKQELILNKEKPLGPFQEYELLLQVAYRDSKEKRDVKNFLKLLEAYPLFLPGPVKIIRAKATTYCGIQNGVLRCACDDGYSWFPPSCLDPQKCYLHTEGSLQSCDCHLNNLTQSVHFCERTKVWGTFKINERFTKDLLDSSSALYSKYTTGIEIQLKEAYKSIQGFESVQVTQFRNGSIIAGYEVVGSSNTSELLSGIEQAAKKAKTGLHQLFPLEDNSFRVFGKAQCNSIVFGFGSKNDKYTLPCSSGYSGSITARCHPSGWHVLRETCVLSELEELKKNFSVIASNATEATVSSLVQNLSMVIQENPSTTAGNLASVVSILGNISSLSLERHFNVSISTMENVINISDHVLNSASVTNWTVLLQKEKNAGSQLLASLENISVLVPSTALPLEFSREFINWKGIPASSNQSNLGYNYQTEMFPENTSIPIRGHALIRSDQFQKPLPETIISMTSLTLGNVLPVTKNGNAQVNGPVISMVIPNYSINEIFLTFSKIESNLSQPHCVFWDFNHSQWNDNGCHLVNETPDSVTCRCTHLTSFSMLMSPSVPTAIVPVVKWITFVGLGVSIGSLILCLTIEALFWKQVNKSQTSHTRHICMVNIALCLLIADIWFIVAATVDTTANPSGVCTAAVFFTHFFYLSLFFWMLMLGFLLAYRVILVFHHMATPLLVAVGFCLGYGCPLIISIITIAVTQPSNGYERKDVCWLNWSDGSKPLLAFAGPALTIVAVNLVVVLLVLTKLWRPAVGERLTQDSKATVVRMGRSLLVLTPLLGLTWGFGIGTMVDSRNLAWHVIFASLNASQGFFILCFGMLLDSKLRQLLLNKLSPLSFWNQASKQNSSDSSVKPRFEKTFNPFQHERKYVLSYTGESSNDIMLTQFSSSE
;
A
#
# COMPACT_ATOMS: atom_id res chain seq x y z
N MET A 1 59.69 21.90 -37.80
CA MET A 1 60.83 21.45 -38.63
C MET A 1 60.67 19.95 -38.84
N ARG A 2 60.59 19.49 -40.10
CA ARG A 2 60.54 18.09 -40.57
C ARG A 2 59.37 17.16 -40.12
N VAL A 3 59.02 16.33 -41.10
CA VAL A 3 58.06 15.22 -41.28
C VAL A 3 58.91 14.13 -42.02
N PRO A 4 58.57 12.83 -42.28
CA PRO A 4 57.47 11.89 -41.87
C PRO A 4 57.99 10.50 -41.34
N THR A 5 57.13 9.45 -41.42
CA THR A 5 57.40 7.98 -41.60
C THR A 5 57.64 7.11 -40.34
N LEU A 6 57.27 5.80 -40.25
CA LEU A 6 56.24 4.93 -40.89
C LEU A 6 56.06 3.60 -40.07
N TRP A 7 54.83 3.06 -40.01
CA TRP A 7 54.42 1.62 -39.96
C TRP A 7 54.74 0.59 -38.82
N LEU A 8 53.78 -0.36 -38.69
CA LEU A 8 53.80 -1.74 -38.09
C LEU A 8 54.02 -1.90 -36.56
N PHE A 9 53.31 -2.76 -35.80
CA PHE A 9 52.74 -4.10 -36.06
C PHE A 9 51.49 -4.39 -35.19
N SER A 10 50.73 -5.43 -35.57
CA SER A 10 49.62 -6.05 -34.82
C SER A 10 50.09 -7.23 -33.95
N PHE A 11 49.36 -7.57 -32.86
CA PHE A 11 48.73 -8.90 -32.68
C PHE A 11 47.78 -9.01 -31.47
N PHE A 12 46.88 -9.99 -31.55
CA PHE A 12 45.85 -10.40 -30.58
C PHE A 12 46.37 -11.47 -29.58
N MET A 13 45.50 -11.81 -28.60
CA MET A 13 45.22 -13.11 -27.93
C MET A 13 45.07 -12.88 -26.41
N ILE A 14 43.90 -13.01 -25.77
CA ILE A 14 42.98 -14.16 -25.61
C ILE A 14 43.61 -15.32 -24.83
N THR A 15 42.98 -15.67 -23.70
CA THR A 15 43.08 -16.98 -23.03
C THR A 15 41.68 -17.43 -22.60
N GLU A 16 41.26 -18.61 -23.07
CA GLU A 16 40.10 -19.37 -22.57
C GLU A 16 40.55 -20.52 -21.65
N GLY A 17 39.59 -21.17 -20.97
CA GLY A 17 39.61 -22.59 -20.59
C GLY A 17 38.16 -23.08 -20.51
N TRP A 18 37.72 -24.11 -21.27
CA TRP A 18 37.95 -25.57 -21.15
C TRP A 18 37.25 -26.20 -19.91
N ASN A 19 36.57 -27.34 -19.97
CA ASN A 19 36.61 -28.51 -20.88
C ASN A 19 35.22 -28.84 -21.51
N GLY A 20 35.04 -29.63 -22.57
CA GLY A 20 36.00 -30.33 -23.45
C GLY A 20 35.75 -31.84 -23.56
N PHE A 21 35.58 -32.39 -24.80
CA PHE A 21 35.51 -33.80 -25.30
C PHE A 21 34.32 -34.02 -26.29
N LEU A 22 34.26 -35.00 -27.22
CA LEU A 22 35.25 -35.72 -28.05
C LEU A 22 34.50 -36.59 -29.11
N GLY A 23 34.95 -36.67 -30.38
CA GLY A 23 34.41 -37.61 -31.38
C GLY A 23 34.86 -37.37 -32.83
N SER A 24 35.50 -38.37 -33.46
CA SER A 24 36.29 -38.30 -34.72
C SER A 24 35.51 -38.41 -36.05
N ASP A 25 36.11 -37.81 -37.11
CA ASP A 25 36.27 -38.28 -38.52
C ASP A 25 35.03 -38.48 -39.44
N ASP A 26 35.09 -38.40 -40.79
CA ASP A 26 36.19 -38.19 -41.77
C ASP A 26 35.68 -37.59 -43.12
N GLY A 27 36.59 -37.20 -44.04
CA GLY A 27 36.46 -37.21 -45.52
C GLY A 27 35.33 -36.38 -46.22
N ILE A 28 35.57 -35.21 -46.85
CA ILE A 28 36.28 -34.95 -48.14
C ILE A 28 35.68 -35.67 -49.39
N LYS A 29 35.05 -34.94 -50.34
CA LYS A 29 35.60 -34.58 -51.70
C LYS A 29 34.62 -33.85 -52.67
N THR A 30 35.17 -32.93 -53.48
CA THR A 30 34.78 -32.46 -54.86
C THR A 30 33.30 -32.28 -55.23
N LYS A 31 32.74 -31.10 -55.58
CA LYS A 31 33.14 -29.94 -56.45
C LYS A 31 32.92 -30.15 -57.96
N GLN A 32 32.37 -29.10 -58.61
CA GLN A 32 32.25 -28.81 -60.06
C GLN A 32 30.87 -29.18 -60.68
N GLU A 33 29.84 -28.31 -60.64
CA GLU A 33 29.56 -27.08 -61.43
C GLU A 33 28.89 -27.32 -62.79
N LEU A 34 27.61 -26.93 -62.93
CA LEU A 34 27.10 -26.29 -64.17
C LEU A 34 25.80 -25.46 -63.94
N ILE A 35 25.98 -24.14 -63.98
CA ILE A 35 25.09 -23.01 -64.33
C ILE A 35 23.61 -23.32 -64.70
N LEU A 36 22.63 -22.76 -63.97
CA LEU A 36 21.73 -21.66 -64.46
C LEU A 36 20.78 -21.10 -63.36
N ASN A 37 20.52 -19.79 -63.42
CA ASN A 37 19.68 -18.94 -62.56
C ASN A 37 18.37 -19.54 -61.99
N LYS A 38 18.12 -19.28 -60.69
CA LYS A 38 17.00 -18.42 -60.24
C LYS A 38 17.16 -17.93 -58.80
N GLU A 39 16.49 -16.81 -58.50
CA GLU A 39 16.61 -16.05 -57.26
C GLU A 39 16.21 -16.85 -56.01
N LYS A 40 16.91 -16.61 -54.90
CA LYS A 40 16.48 -16.96 -53.54
C LYS A 40 16.31 -15.66 -52.73
N PRO A 41 15.26 -15.51 -51.91
CA PRO A 41 15.18 -14.41 -50.97
C PRO A 41 16.31 -14.52 -49.95
N LEU A 42 16.98 -13.41 -49.63
CA LEU A 42 17.85 -13.34 -48.46
C LEU A 42 17.02 -13.56 -47.19
N GLY A 43 17.58 -14.29 -46.22
CA GLY A 43 16.95 -14.50 -44.91
C GLY A 43 16.82 -13.20 -44.09
N PRO A 44 16.14 -13.26 -42.93
CA PRO A 44 15.92 -12.08 -42.10
C PRO A 44 17.25 -11.50 -41.62
N PHE A 45 17.47 -10.21 -41.87
CA PHE A 45 18.58 -9.47 -41.28
C PHE A 45 18.35 -9.35 -39.77
N GLN A 46 19.25 -9.91 -38.97
CA GLN A 46 19.25 -9.69 -37.52
C GLN A 46 19.82 -8.30 -37.21
N GLU A 47 18.97 -7.42 -36.68
CA GLU A 47 19.39 -6.14 -36.11
C GLU A 47 19.86 -6.36 -34.66
N TYR A 48 21.04 -5.85 -34.33
CA TYR A 48 21.61 -5.89 -32.98
C TYR A 48 21.74 -4.46 -32.44
N GLU A 49 21.25 -4.22 -31.23
CA GLU A 49 21.44 -2.94 -30.53
C GLU A 49 22.66 -3.04 -29.59
N LEU A 50 23.64 -2.16 -29.76
CA LEU A 50 24.85 -2.09 -28.94
C LEU A 50 24.80 -0.83 -28.08
N LEU A 51 24.85 -1.02 -26.75
CA LEU A 51 24.80 0.06 -25.77
C LEU A 51 26.21 0.46 -25.35
N LEU A 52 26.52 1.76 -25.47
CA LEU A 52 27.85 2.33 -25.20
C LEU A 52 27.73 3.44 -24.16
N GLN A 53 28.23 3.20 -22.95
CA GLN A 53 28.39 4.24 -21.93
C GLN A 53 29.75 4.92 -22.14
N VAL A 54 29.73 6.23 -22.40
CA VAL A 54 30.95 7.03 -22.61
C VAL A 54 30.94 8.22 -21.66
N ALA A 55 31.94 8.28 -20.77
CA ALA A 55 32.20 9.44 -19.94
C ALA A 55 32.90 10.54 -20.76
N TYR A 56 32.43 11.78 -20.64
CA TYR A 56 33.03 12.96 -21.25
C TYR A 56 33.09 14.09 -20.22
N ARG A 57 34.11 14.93 -20.29
CA ARG A 57 34.36 16.04 -19.34
C ARG A 57 33.55 17.28 -19.67
N ASP A 58 33.29 17.54 -20.95
CA ASP A 58 32.57 18.74 -21.40
C ASP A 58 31.70 18.52 -22.67
N SER A 59 30.97 19.59 -23.06
CA SER A 59 30.05 19.59 -24.20
C SER A 59 30.72 19.68 -25.58
N LYS A 60 32.05 19.86 -25.63
CA LYS A 60 32.86 19.78 -26.84
C LYS A 60 33.31 18.33 -27.05
N GLU A 61 33.87 17.70 -26.02
CA GLU A 61 34.23 16.27 -26.05
C GLU A 61 33.01 15.38 -26.36
N LYS A 62 31.83 15.68 -25.80
CA LYS A 62 30.55 15.04 -26.19
C LYS A 62 30.27 15.15 -27.70
N ARG A 63 30.53 16.31 -28.32
CA ARG A 63 30.31 16.51 -29.77
C ARG A 63 31.32 15.75 -30.59
N ASP A 64 32.58 15.73 -30.17
CA ASP A 64 33.65 15.02 -30.86
C ASP A 64 33.41 13.50 -30.83
N VAL A 65 32.97 12.94 -29.69
CA VAL A 65 32.47 11.55 -29.59
C VAL A 65 31.24 11.30 -30.47
N LYS A 66 30.22 12.19 -30.45
CA LYS A 66 29.01 12.04 -31.29
C LYS A 66 29.33 12.10 -32.79
N ASN A 67 30.38 12.84 -33.19
CA ASN A 67 30.87 12.89 -34.56
C ASN A 67 31.68 11.63 -34.92
N PHE A 68 32.54 11.15 -34.03
CA PHE A 68 33.28 9.89 -34.20
C PHE A 68 32.35 8.69 -34.37
N LEU A 69 31.30 8.57 -33.54
CA LEU A 69 30.32 7.48 -33.64
C LEU A 69 29.53 7.50 -34.96
N LYS A 70 29.32 8.67 -35.58
CA LYS A 70 28.75 8.77 -36.93
C LYS A 70 29.73 8.33 -38.02
N LEU A 71 31.03 8.58 -37.84
CA LEU A 71 32.08 8.16 -38.79
C LEU A 71 32.28 6.64 -38.82
N LEU A 72 31.88 5.91 -37.77
CA LEU A 72 31.90 4.44 -37.75
C LEU A 72 30.96 3.79 -38.78
N GLU A 73 29.97 4.50 -39.32
CA GLU A 73 29.10 4.01 -40.41
C GLU A 73 29.89 3.59 -41.67
N ALA A 74 31.15 4.00 -41.80
CA ALA A 74 32.00 3.78 -42.97
C ALA A 74 33.07 2.68 -42.82
N TYR A 75 33.21 1.99 -41.67
CA TYR A 75 34.29 1.02 -41.45
C TYR A 75 33.78 -0.36 -40.99
N PRO A 76 34.21 -1.47 -41.62
CA PRO A 76 33.83 -2.81 -41.18
C PRO A 76 34.55 -3.17 -39.88
N LEU A 77 33.79 -3.24 -38.78
CA LEU A 77 34.24 -3.85 -37.53
C LEU A 77 34.40 -5.37 -37.72
N PHE A 78 35.36 -5.97 -37.01
CA PHE A 78 35.75 -7.38 -37.10
C PHE A 78 34.66 -8.33 -36.54
N LEU A 79 33.56 -8.48 -37.26
CA LEU A 79 32.50 -9.44 -37.02
C LEU A 79 32.38 -10.40 -38.23
N PRO A 80 31.95 -11.66 -38.04
CA PRO A 80 31.86 -12.65 -39.12
C PRO A 80 30.65 -12.42 -40.02
N GLY A 81 30.67 -11.33 -40.78
CA GLY A 81 29.64 -10.92 -41.73
C GLY A 81 29.69 -9.41 -42.01
N PRO A 82 29.07 -8.93 -43.10
CA PRO A 82 29.00 -7.50 -43.42
C PRO A 82 28.03 -6.78 -42.46
N VAL A 83 28.50 -6.47 -41.25
CA VAL A 83 27.75 -5.70 -40.26
C VAL A 83 27.72 -4.24 -40.66
N LYS A 84 26.54 -3.74 -41.05
CA LYS A 84 26.31 -2.33 -41.32
C LYS A 84 25.77 -1.66 -40.06
N ILE A 85 26.45 -0.63 -39.56
CA ILE A 85 25.88 0.25 -38.54
C ILE A 85 24.72 1.01 -39.21
N ILE A 86 23.49 0.66 -38.86
CA ILE A 86 22.27 1.27 -39.41
C ILE A 86 22.06 2.67 -38.83
N ARG A 87 22.52 2.90 -37.59
CA ARG A 87 22.32 4.15 -36.85
C ARG A 87 23.22 4.25 -35.62
N ALA A 88 23.69 5.46 -35.31
CA ALA A 88 24.21 5.81 -33.98
C ALA A 88 23.42 7.00 -33.38
N LYS A 89 22.92 6.85 -32.14
CA LYS A 89 22.22 7.91 -31.39
C LYS A 89 22.65 7.90 -29.92
N ALA A 90 22.73 9.08 -29.31
CA ALA A 90 22.80 9.23 -27.86
C ALA A 90 21.37 9.34 -27.30
N THR A 91 21.11 8.73 -26.14
CA THR A 91 19.75 8.60 -25.59
C THR A 91 19.58 9.35 -24.26
N THR A 92 20.63 9.36 -23.43
CA THR A 92 20.71 10.07 -22.15
C THR A 92 21.90 11.02 -22.15
N TYR A 93 21.75 12.18 -21.52
CA TYR A 93 22.86 13.06 -21.18
C TYR A 93 22.84 13.39 -19.70
N CYS A 94 24.02 13.47 -19.11
CA CYS A 94 24.20 13.87 -17.72
C CYS A 94 25.15 15.08 -17.63
N GLY A 95 24.97 15.88 -16.57
CA GLY A 95 25.84 16.98 -16.21
C GLY A 95 25.83 17.20 -14.69
N ILE A 96 26.91 17.75 -14.16
CA ILE A 96 27.03 18.05 -12.72
C ILE A 96 26.50 19.48 -12.49
N GLN A 97 25.53 19.62 -11.58
CA GLN A 97 24.99 20.91 -11.17
C GLN A 97 24.97 20.96 -9.63
N ASN A 98 25.72 21.88 -9.04
CA ASN A 98 25.84 22.05 -7.57
C ASN A 98 26.21 20.77 -6.79
N GLY A 99 27.04 19.89 -7.37
CA GLY A 99 27.46 18.62 -6.75
C GLY A 99 26.47 17.46 -6.89
N VAL A 100 25.32 17.68 -7.52
CA VAL A 100 24.34 16.64 -7.90
C VAL A 100 24.55 16.28 -9.38
N LEU A 101 24.49 14.98 -9.70
CA LEU A 101 24.50 14.53 -11.09
C LEU A 101 23.06 14.59 -11.62
N ARG A 102 22.79 15.51 -12.55
CA ARG A 102 21.49 15.67 -13.21
C ARG A 102 21.54 15.04 -14.60
N CYS A 103 20.66 14.07 -14.84
CA CYS A 103 20.53 13.35 -16.10
C CYS A 103 19.15 13.58 -16.73
N ALA A 104 19.10 13.71 -18.05
CA ALA A 104 17.88 13.85 -18.83
C ALA A 104 18.01 13.13 -20.19
N CYS A 105 16.87 12.93 -20.85
CA CYS A 105 16.80 12.22 -22.13
C CYS A 105 17.04 13.18 -23.32
N ASP A 106 17.69 12.70 -24.39
CA ASP A 106 17.75 13.40 -25.69
C ASP A 106 16.35 13.41 -26.34
N ASP A 107 16.09 14.27 -27.31
CA ASP A 107 14.74 14.46 -27.87
C ASP A 107 14.19 13.14 -28.48
N GLY A 108 12.98 12.75 -28.06
CA GLY A 108 12.34 11.49 -28.48
C GLY A 108 12.66 10.26 -27.63
N TYR A 109 13.28 10.44 -26.46
CA TYR A 109 13.60 9.39 -25.49
C TYR A 109 12.94 9.65 -24.12
N SER A 110 12.71 8.58 -23.36
CA SER A 110 12.05 8.64 -22.04
C SER A 110 12.60 7.54 -21.10
N TRP A 111 12.51 7.75 -19.79
CA TRP A 111 12.95 6.74 -18.82
C TRP A 111 12.02 5.52 -18.82
N PHE A 112 12.58 4.32 -19.00
CA PHE A 112 11.86 3.05 -18.87
C PHE A 112 12.63 2.06 -17.99
N PRO A 113 12.02 1.51 -16.91
CA PRO A 113 10.77 1.97 -16.27
C PRO A 113 10.85 3.46 -15.88
N PRO A 114 9.77 4.12 -15.40
CA PRO A 114 9.79 5.51 -14.93
C PRO A 114 10.51 5.63 -13.57
N SER A 115 11.78 5.25 -13.57
CA SER A 115 12.71 5.08 -12.47
C SER A 115 14.08 5.52 -12.97
N CYS A 116 14.80 6.26 -12.16
CA CYS A 116 16.13 6.75 -12.52
C CYS A 116 17.19 5.64 -12.56
N LEU A 117 18.37 5.99 -13.09
CA LEU A 117 19.59 5.17 -13.20
C LEU A 117 19.84 4.20 -12.02
N ASP A 118 19.59 4.66 -10.78
CA ASP A 118 19.54 3.85 -9.57
C ASP A 118 18.28 4.24 -8.75
N PRO A 119 17.26 3.38 -8.62
CA PRO A 119 16.02 3.71 -7.90
C PRO A 119 16.19 3.81 -6.38
N GLN A 120 17.34 3.46 -5.80
CA GLN A 120 17.64 3.64 -4.37
C GLN A 120 18.35 4.96 -4.05
N LYS A 121 19.00 5.60 -5.04
CA LYS A 121 19.86 6.79 -4.83
C LYS A 121 19.55 7.99 -5.71
N CYS A 122 18.71 7.83 -6.72
CA CYS A 122 18.30 8.90 -7.63
C CYS A 122 16.81 9.21 -7.48
N TYR A 123 16.46 10.49 -7.57
CA TYR A 123 15.09 10.97 -7.49
C TYR A 123 14.64 11.56 -8.83
N LEU A 124 13.43 11.16 -9.27
CA LEU A 124 12.82 11.60 -10.52
C LEU A 124 12.06 12.92 -10.28
N HIS A 125 12.53 14.00 -10.89
CA HIS A 125 11.80 15.27 -10.94
C HIS A 125 10.85 15.29 -12.14
N THR A 126 9.55 15.33 -11.83
CA THR A 126 8.43 15.34 -12.80
C THR A 126 7.83 16.73 -13.01
N GLU A 127 8.29 17.76 -12.29
CA GLU A 127 7.82 19.14 -12.43
C GLU A 127 8.61 19.90 -13.51
N GLY A 128 8.07 19.95 -14.72
CA GLY A 128 8.68 20.66 -15.86
C GLY A 128 8.25 20.10 -17.21
N SER A 129 8.78 20.67 -18.30
CA SER A 129 8.53 20.18 -19.67
C SER A 129 9.38 18.97 -20.06
N LEU A 130 10.46 18.67 -19.31
CA LEU A 130 11.27 17.46 -19.46
C LEU A 130 11.44 16.78 -18.09
N GLN A 131 11.34 15.45 -18.07
CA GLN A 131 11.66 14.64 -16.90
C GLN A 131 13.18 14.61 -16.68
N SER A 132 13.63 14.83 -15.45
CA SER A 132 15.05 14.78 -15.07
C SER A 132 15.26 13.89 -13.85
N CYS A 133 16.40 13.20 -13.84
CA CYS A 133 16.84 12.34 -12.76
C CYS A 133 18.04 12.98 -12.07
N ASP A 134 17.88 13.25 -10.79
CA ASP A 134 18.94 13.82 -9.95
C ASP A 134 19.49 12.72 -9.04
N CYS A 135 20.80 12.53 -9.06
CA CYS A 135 21.50 11.44 -8.39
C CYS A 135 22.63 11.96 -7.50
N HIS A 136 22.77 11.39 -6.29
CA HIS A 136 23.99 11.55 -5.49
C HIS A 136 25.15 10.73 -6.09
N LEU A 137 26.36 11.29 -6.07
CA LEU A 137 27.52 10.79 -6.81
C LEU A 137 28.08 9.43 -6.34
N ASN A 138 27.64 8.90 -5.19
CA ASN A 138 28.26 7.76 -4.51
C ASN A 138 27.82 6.39 -5.09
N ASN A 139 28.76 5.71 -5.76
CA ASN A 139 28.61 4.36 -6.34
C ASN A 139 27.47 4.25 -7.37
N LEU A 140 27.56 5.01 -8.47
CA LEU A 140 26.72 4.89 -9.68
C LEU A 140 27.25 3.86 -10.70
N THR A 141 28.33 3.14 -10.38
CA THR A 141 29.07 2.23 -11.26
C THR A 141 28.34 0.96 -11.72
N GLN A 142 27.09 0.75 -11.28
CA GLN A 142 26.24 -0.41 -11.63
C GLN A 142 24.88 -0.02 -12.24
N SER A 143 24.69 1.25 -12.61
CA SER A 143 23.41 1.73 -13.19
C SER A 143 23.22 1.23 -14.63
N VAL A 144 22.15 0.45 -14.86
CA VAL A 144 21.87 -0.21 -16.15
C VAL A 144 20.72 0.44 -16.92
N HIS A 145 19.93 1.31 -16.28
CA HIS A 145 18.73 1.91 -16.87
C HIS A 145 19.01 3.30 -17.45
N PHE A 146 18.94 3.41 -18.78
CA PHE A 146 19.08 4.65 -19.55
C PHE A 146 17.73 5.03 -20.17
N CYS A 147 17.66 6.16 -20.87
CA CYS A 147 16.45 6.56 -21.56
C CYS A 147 16.22 5.65 -22.78
N GLU A 148 15.08 4.96 -22.80
CA GLU A 148 14.64 4.17 -23.95
C GLU A 148 13.87 5.04 -24.95
N ARG A 149 13.69 4.55 -26.19
CA ARG A 149 12.88 5.25 -27.19
C ARG A 149 11.42 5.29 -26.75
N THR A 150 10.68 6.30 -27.18
CA THR A 150 9.23 6.32 -27.02
C THR A 150 8.61 5.08 -27.69
N LYS A 151 7.96 4.24 -26.89
CA LYS A 151 7.19 3.07 -27.36
C LYS A 151 5.70 3.27 -27.10
N VAL A 152 4.87 2.84 -28.03
CA VAL A 152 3.41 2.70 -27.90
C VAL A 152 3.05 1.27 -28.26
N TRP A 153 2.25 0.61 -27.43
CA TRP A 153 1.89 -0.80 -27.63
C TRP A 153 0.51 -0.92 -28.24
N GLY A 154 0.26 -1.97 -29.01
CA GLY A 154 -1.06 -2.29 -29.50
C GLY A 154 -1.33 -3.79 -29.54
N THR A 155 -2.60 -4.13 -29.64
CA THR A 155 -3.04 -5.52 -29.76
C THR A 155 -4.33 -5.62 -30.56
N PHE A 156 -4.51 -6.73 -31.27
CA PHE A 156 -5.74 -7.08 -31.97
C PHE A 156 -5.85 -8.60 -32.08
N LYS A 157 -7.03 -9.09 -32.45
CA LYS A 157 -7.29 -10.52 -32.65
C LYS A 157 -7.61 -10.82 -34.11
N ILE A 158 -7.08 -11.93 -34.60
CA ILE A 158 -7.41 -12.52 -35.89
C ILE A 158 -8.27 -13.77 -35.62
N ASN A 159 -9.43 -13.88 -36.25
CA ASN A 159 -10.40 -14.98 -36.13
C ASN A 159 -9.95 -16.26 -36.87
N GLU A 160 -8.73 -16.70 -36.56
CA GLU A 160 -8.11 -17.93 -37.05
C GLU A 160 -7.59 -18.73 -35.85
N ARG A 161 -7.43 -20.05 -36.04
CA ARG A 161 -6.96 -20.93 -34.96
C ARG A 161 -5.47 -20.73 -34.72
N PHE A 162 -5.11 -20.46 -33.48
CA PHE A 162 -3.72 -20.43 -33.03
C PHE A 162 -3.05 -21.81 -33.15
N THR A 163 -1.81 -21.85 -33.66
CA THR A 163 -0.94 -23.03 -33.64
C THR A 163 0.33 -22.75 -32.83
N LYS A 164 0.98 -23.82 -32.31
CA LYS A 164 2.22 -23.67 -31.53
C LYS A 164 3.37 -23.07 -32.34
N ASP A 165 3.33 -23.18 -33.67
CA ASP A 165 4.32 -22.59 -34.58
C ASP A 165 4.36 -21.05 -34.53
N LEU A 166 3.33 -20.41 -33.95
CA LEU A 166 3.30 -18.96 -33.70
C LEU A 166 4.00 -18.55 -32.38
N LEU A 167 4.48 -19.50 -31.59
CA LEU A 167 5.39 -19.24 -30.45
C LEU A 167 6.87 -19.29 -30.86
N ASP A 168 7.18 -19.90 -31.99
CA ASP A 168 8.54 -20.06 -32.49
C ASP A 168 8.85 -19.00 -33.55
N SER A 169 9.73 -18.06 -33.23
CA SER A 169 10.14 -16.97 -34.13
C SER A 169 10.88 -17.45 -35.39
N SER A 170 11.41 -18.68 -35.38
CA SER A 170 12.06 -19.31 -36.54
C SER A 170 11.06 -19.96 -37.52
N SER A 171 9.79 -20.10 -37.11
CA SER A 171 8.76 -20.71 -37.94
C SER A 171 8.42 -19.88 -39.18
N ALA A 172 8.27 -20.55 -40.32
CA ALA A 172 7.74 -19.94 -41.54
C ALA A 172 6.33 -19.35 -41.33
N LEU A 173 5.53 -19.91 -40.41
CA LEU A 173 4.21 -19.38 -40.07
C LEU A 173 4.33 -18.08 -39.28
N TYR A 174 5.17 -18.04 -38.24
CA TYR A 174 5.46 -16.82 -37.48
C TYR A 174 5.95 -15.71 -38.42
N SER A 175 6.94 -16.01 -39.25
CA SER A 175 7.50 -15.06 -40.23
C SER A 175 6.42 -14.52 -41.18
N LYS A 176 5.49 -15.36 -41.65
CA LYS A 176 4.39 -14.94 -42.55
C LYS A 176 3.45 -13.95 -41.88
N TYR A 177 2.95 -14.25 -40.67
CA TYR A 177 2.02 -13.36 -39.96
C TYR A 177 2.73 -12.05 -39.56
N THR A 178 3.92 -12.13 -38.95
CA THR A 178 4.72 -10.97 -38.54
C THR A 178 4.97 -10.03 -39.72
N THR A 179 5.47 -10.56 -40.85
CA THR A 179 5.75 -9.74 -42.05
C THR A 179 4.48 -9.07 -42.60
N GLY A 180 3.37 -9.82 -42.71
CA GLY A 180 2.10 -9.28 -43.20
C GLY A 180 1.52 -8.17 -42.31
N ILE A 181 1.57 -8.36 -40.99
CA ILE A 181 1.11 -7.40 -40.00
C ILE A 181 1.98 -6.14 -40.02
N GLU A 182 3.30 -6.30 -39.97
CA GLU A 182 4.23 -5.16 -39.95
C GLU A 182 4.14 -4.30 -41.21
N ILE A 183 4.00 -4.90 -42.40
CA ILE A 183 3.86 -4.14 -43.65
C ILE A 183 2.62 -3.23 -43.59
N GLN A 184 1.46 -3.75 -43.15
CA GLN A 184 0.23 -2.96 -43.06
C GLN A 184 0.31 -1.87 -41.99
N LEU A 185 0.92 -2.17 -40.83
CA LEU A 185 1.12 -1.17 -39.78
C LEU A 185 2.14 -0.10 -40.17
N LYS A 186 3.25 -0.46 -40.84
CA LYS A 186 4.23 0.49 -41.40
C LYS A 186 3.56 1.43 -42.42
N GLU A 187 2.77 0.89 -43.35
CA GLU A 187 2.03 1.68 -44.33
C GLU A 187 0.95 2.57 -43.68
N ALA A 188 0.30 2.12 -42.61
CA ALA A 188 -0.66 2.93 -41.87
C ALA A 188 -0.01 4.09 -41.11
N TYR A 189 1.15 3.86 -40.48
CA TYR A 189 1.77 4.78 -39.52
C TYR A 189 2.87 5.68 -40.10
N LYS A 190 3.37 5.43 -41.32
CA LYS A 190 4.44 6.23 -41.96
C LYS A 190 4.18 7.74 -42.08
N SER A 191 2.93 8.20 -41.98
CA SER A 191 2.56 9.61 -42.03
C SER A 191 2.52 10.29 -40.65
N ILE A 192 2.78 9.57 -39.56
CA ILE A 192 2.80 10.11 -38.20
C ILE A 192 4.15 10.77 -37.95
N GLN A 193 4.14 12.01 -37.46
CA GLN A 193 5.35 12.75 -37.14
C GLN A 193 6.11 12.06 -35.99
N GLY A 194 7.34 11.63 -36.29
CA GLY A 194 8.19 10.91 -35.35
C GLY A 194 8.02 9.39 -35.33
N PHE A 195 7.23 8.78 -36.22
CA PHE A 195 7.23 7.32 -36.38
C PHE A 195 8.59 6.82 -36.90
N GLU A 196 9.19 5.82 -36.23
CA GLU A 196 10.44 5.18 -36.68
C GLU A 196 10.21 3.75 -37.19
N SER A 197 9.52 2.90 -36.41
CA SER A 197 9.28 1.50 -36.77
C SER A 197 8.08 0.91 -36.04
N VAL A 198 7.66 -0.28 -36.46
CA VAL A 198 6.69 -1.13 -35.74
C VAL A 198 7.15 -2.58 -35.87
N GLN A 199 7.05 -3.32 -34.78
CA GLN A 199 7.46 -4.72 -34.65
C GLN A 199 6.35 -5.54 -33.98
N VAL A 200 6.11 -6.76 -34.46
CA VAL A 200 5.24 -7.72 -33.74
C VAL A 200 6.05 -8.35 -32.61
N THR A 201 5.53 -8.28 -31.38
CA THR A 201 6.23 -8.71 -30.17
C THR A 201 5.80 -10.09 -29.67
N GLN A 202 4.56 -10.50 -29.93
CA GLN A 202 4.03 -11.78 -29.47
C GLN A 202 2.74 -12.20 -30.21
N PHE A 203 2.53 -13.51 -30.33
CA PHE A 203 1.23 -14.11 -30.64
C PHE A 203 0.75 -14.95 -29.46
N ARG A 204 -0.57 -15.01 -29.22
CA ARG A 204 -1.16 -15.71 -28.07
C ARG A 204 -2.35 -16.59 -28.47
N ASN A 205 -2.56 -17.63 -27.65
CA ASN A 205 -3.62 -18.64 -27.73
C ASN A 205 -5.04 -18.01 -27.74
N GLY A 206 -5.90 -18.52 -28.61
CA GLY A 206 -7.28 -18.10 -28.84
C GLY A 206 -7.59 -18.04 -30.34
N SER A 207 -8.48 -17.12 -30.73
CA SER A 207 -8.30 -16.37 -31.97
C SER A 207 -6.91 -15.74 -31.93
N ILE A 208 -6.04 -15.91 -32.93
CA ILE A 208 -4.62 -15.45 -32.89
C ILE A 208 -4.54 -13.99 -32.40
N ILE A 209 -4.05 -13.77 -31.18
CA ILE A 209 -3.94 -12.42 -30.60
C ILE A 209 -2.54 -11.88 -30.84
N ALA A 210 -2.41 -10.92 -31.75
CA ALA A 210 -1.15 -10.24 -32.01
C ALA A 210 -0.93 -9.12 -30.99
N GLY A 211 0.28 -9.04 -30.43
CA GLY A 211 0.82 -7.86 -29.75
C GLY A 211 1.89 -7.22 -30.62
N TYR A 212 1.90 -5.90 -30.72
CA TYR A 212 2.92 -5.15 -31.45
C TYR A 212 3.36 -3.91 -30.65
N GLU A 213 4.57 -3.44 -30.92
CA GLU A 213 5.05 -2.15 -30.42
C GLU A 213 5.44 -1.24 -31.59
N VAL A 214 5.09 0.04 -31.44
CA VAL A 214 5.43 1.13 -32.35
C VAL A 214 6.48 1.99 -31.67
N VAL A 215 7.61 2.18 -32.35
CA VAL A 215 8.74 2.96 -31.87
C VAL A 215 8.72 4.33 -32.56
N GLY A 216 8.89 5.40 -31.79
CA GLY A 216 8.97 6.75 -32.32
C GLY A 216 9.98 7.65 -31.62
N SER A 217 10.22 8.81 -32.21
CA SER A 217 11.13 9.86 -31.76
C SER A 217 10.40 11.14 -31.31
N SER A 218 9.10 11.04 -31.02
CA SER A 218 8.26 12.12 -30.47
C SER A 218 7.79 11.77 -29.05
N ASN A 219 7.09 12.68 -28.38
CA ASN A 219 6.53 12.43 -27.06
C ASN A 219 5.49 11.29 -27.13
N THR A 220 5.42 10.42 -26.10
CA THR A 220 4.48 9.29 -26.03
C THR A 220 3.03 9.72 -26.27
N SER A 221 2.60 10.90 -25.81
CA SER A 221 1.25 11.41 -26.04
C SER A 221 0.99 11.81 -27.49
N GLU A 222 1.99 12.37 -28.17
CA GLU A 222 1.89 12.77 -29.58
C GLU A 222 1.91 11.54 -30.50
N LEU A 223 2.83 10.61 -30.23
CA LEU A 223 2.92 9.34 -30.95
C LEU A 223 1.63 8.52 -30.77
N LEU A 224 1.10 8.44 -29.54
CA LEU A 224 -0.18 7.78 -29.27
C LEU A 224 -1.32 8.45 -30.06
N SER A 225 -1.46 9.78 -29.99
CA SER A 225 -2.55 10.49 -30.68
C SER A 225 -2.47 10.30 -32.21
N GLY A 226 -1.26 10.32 -32.78
CA GLY A 226 -1.04 10.00 -34.19
C GLY A 226 -1.45 8.56 -34.55
N ILE A 227 -1.12 7.59 -33.70
CA ILE A 227 -1.47 6.18 -33.90
C ILE A 227 -2.98 5.98 -33.76
N GLU A 228 -3.65 6.64 -32.81
CA GLU A 228 -5.11 6.61 -32.64
C GLU A 228 -5.84 7.19 -33.87
N GLN A 229 -5.36 8.32 -34.42
CA GLN A 229 -5.89 8.88 -35.66
C GLN A 229 -5.67 7.93 -36.86
N ALA A 230 -4.51 7.28 -36.93
CA ALA A 230 -4.20 6.31 -37.98
C ALA A 230 -4.84 4.91 -37.77
N ALA A 231 -5.41 4.63 -36.60
CA ALA A 231 -5.92 3.30 -36.24
C ALA A 231 -7.01 2.79 -37.21
N LYS A 232 -7.82 3.68 -37.77
CA LYS A 232 -8.81 3.31 -38.81
C LYS A 232 -8.12 2.80 -40.09
N LYS A 233 -7.05 3.47 -40.54
CA LYS A 233 -6.25 3.05 -41.71
C LYS A 233 -5.56 1.71 -41.43
N ALA A 234 -4.97 1.54 -40.24
CA ALA A 234 -4.36 0.29 -39.79
C ALA A 234 -5.36 -0.88 -39.76
N LYS A 235 -6.54 -0.67 -39.15
CA LYS A 235 -7.63 -1.68 -39.12
C LYS A 235 -8.04 -2.09 -40.55
N THR A 236 -8.23 -1.13 -41.46
CA THR A 236 -8.60 -1.43 -42.85
C THR A 236 -7.52 -2.21 -43.60
N GLY A 237 -6.23 -1.84 -43.48
CA GLY A 237 -5.13 -2.58 -44.13
C GLY A 237 -4.98 -4.00 -43.60
N LEU A 238 -5.07 -4.19 -42.28
CA LEU A 238 -5.02 -5.52 -41.67
C LEU A 238 -6.21 -6.41 -42.06
N HIS A 239 -7.43 -5.86 -42.18
CA HIS A 239 -8.61 -6.60 -42.64
C HIS A 239 -8.50 -7.13 -44.08
N GLN A 240 -7.63 -6.55 -44.92
CA GLN A 240 -7.39 -7.07 -46.28
C GLN A 240 -6.53 -8.35 -46.29
N LEU A 241 -5.76 -8.59 -45.23
CA LEU A 241 -4.89 -9.78 -45.09
C LEU A 241 -5.45 -10.82 -44.12
N PHE A 242 -6.17 -10.40 -43.08
CA PHE A 242 -6.57 -11.24 -41.96
C PHE A 242 -8.02 -10.96 -41.51
N PRO A 243 -8.83 -11.98 -41.19
CA PRO A 243 -10.18 -11.79 -40.67
C PRO A 243 -10.13 -11.33 -39.20
N LEU A 244 -10.13 -10.02 -38.93
CA LEU A 244 -10.04 -9.51 -37.55
C LEU A 244 -11.35 -9.64 -36.77
N GLU A 245 -11.26 -9.82 -35.45
CA GLU A 245 -12.40 -9.69 -34.54
C GLU A 245 -12.78 -8.21 -34.36
N ASP A 246 -14.07 -7.88 -34.49
CA ASP A 246 -14.53 -6.50 -34.32
C ASP A 246 -14.29 -5.98 -32.89
N ASN A 247 -13.92 -4.70 -32.81
CA ASN A 247 -13.53 -4.00 -31.58
C ASN A 247 -12.34 -4.63 -30.81
N SER A 248 -11.60 -5.57 -31.41
CA SER A 248 -10.39 -6.15 -30.79
C SER A 248 -9.15 -5.26 -30.89
N PHE A 249 -9.10 -4.36 -31.87
CA PHE A 249 -7.96 -3.48 -32.10
C PHE A 249 -7.87 -2.40 -31.01
N ARG A 250 -6.79 -2.41 -30.23
CA ARG A 250 -6.51 -1.48 -29.13
C ARG A 250 -5.07 -0.97 -29.22
N VAL A 251 -4.88 0.24 -28.72
CA VAL A 251 -3.58 0.93 -28.64
C VAL A 251 -3.43 1.49 -27.22
N PHE A 252 -2.22 1.47 -26.68
CA PHE A 252 -1.90 1.85 -25.31
C PHE A 252 -0.65 2.71 -25.27
N GLY A 253 -0.76 3.97 -24.83
CA GLY A 253 0.42 4.83 -24.60
C GLY A 253 1.33 4.33 -23.47
N LYS A 254 0.79 3.51 -22.56
CA LYS A 254 1.56 2.82 -21.53
C LYS A 254 0.84 1.53 -21.14
N ALA A 255 1.38 0.38 -21.53
CA ALA A 255 0.94 -0.90 -21.00
C ALA A 255 1.31 -0.95 -19.50
N GLN A 256 0.32 -0.93 -18.61
CA GLN A 256 0.57 -1.05 -17.17
C GLN A 256 0.85 -2.49 -16.76
N CYS A 257 0.32 -3.44 -17.53
CA CYS A 257 0.58 -4.85 -17.37
C CYS A 257 1.08 -5.43 -18.70
N ASN A 258 2.09 -6.28 -18.63
CA ASN A 258 2.54 -7.13 -19.73
C ASN A 258 2.71 -8.56 -19.18
N SER A 259 2.36 -9.55 -19.97
CA SER A 259 2.50 -10.98 -19.66
C SER A 259 2.43 -11.77 -20.96
N ILE A 260 3.21 -12.83 -21.10
CA ILE A 260 3.09 -13.75 -22.25
C ILE A 260 1.69 -14.38 -22.31
N VAL A 261 1.06 -14.58 -21.15
CA VAL A 261 -0.29 -15.17 -21.02
C VAL A 261 -1.36 -14.12 -21.31
N PHE A 262 -1.43 -13.05 -20.50
CA PHE A 262 -2.53 -12.06 -20.57
C PHE A 262 -2.27 -10.89 -21.53
N GLY A 263 -1.03 -10.72 -22.01
CA GLY A 263 -0.61 -9.65 -22.92
C GLY A 263 -0.54 -8.27 -22.28
N PHE A 264 -0.64 -7.25 -23.14
CA PHE A 264 -0.70 -5.85 -22.73
C PHE A 264 -2.07 -5.50 -22.15
N GLY A 265 -2.09 -4.75 -21.04
CA GLY A 265 -3.31 -4.26 -20.40
C GLY A 265 -3.16 -2.87 -19.78
N SER A 266 -4.28 -2.16 -19.73
CA SER A 266 -4.45 -0.89 -19.02
C SER A 266 -5.05 -1.10 -17.62
N LYS A 267 -4.97 -0.08 -16.76
CA LYS A 267 -5.50 -0.15 -15.38
C LYS A 267 -6.94 -0.67 -15.36
N ASN A 268 -7.19 -1.68 -14.53
CA ASN A 268 -8.49 -2.36 -14.36
C ASN A 268 -9.00 -3.18 -15.55
N ASP A 269 -8.26 -3.30 -16.66
CA ASP A 269 -8.62 -4.27 -17.72
C ASP A 269 -8.74 -5.67 -17.12
N LYS A 270 -9.70 -6.44 -17.61
CA LYS A 270 -9.91 -7.85 -17.23
C LYS A 270 -9.85 -8.71 -18.48
N TYR A 271 -9.04 -9.77 -18.44
CA TYR A 271 -9.04 -10.80 -19.47
C TYR A 271 -9.40 -12.15 -18.87
N THR A 272 -10.20 -12.91 -19.61
CA THR A 272 -10.49 -14.32 -19.34
C THR A 272 -9.95 -15.13 -20.51
N LEU A 273 -9.16 -16.16 -20.21
CA LEU A 273 -8.57 -17.08 -21.17
C LEU A 273 -8.99 -18.53 -20.83
N PRO A 274 -9.09 -19.43 -21.83
CA PRO A 274 -9.19 -20.86 -21.55
C PRO A 274 -7.92 -21.36 -20.87
N CYS A 275 -8.01 -22.48 -20.17
CA CYS A 275 -6.84 -23.14 -19.58
C CYS A 275 -5.89 -23.71 -20.64
N SER A 276 -4.69 -24.10 -20.20
CA SER A 276 -3.70 -24.83 -21.01
C SER A 276 -4.22 -26.21 -21.44
N SER A 277 -3.62 -26.76 -22.50
CA SER A 277 -3.90 -28.14 -22.95
C SER A 277 -3.68 -29.14 -21.82
N GLY A 278 -4.67 -30.01 -21.58
CA GLY A 278 -4.71 -30.95 -20.44
C GLY A 278 -5.67 -30.50 -19.32
N TYR A 279 -6.03 -29.22 -19.28
CA TYR A 279 -6.92 -28.65 -18.27
C TYR A 279 -8.24 -28.14 -18.89
N SER A 280 -9.34 -28.36 -18.19
CA SER A 280 -10.65 -27.78 -18.50
C SER A 280 -10.90 -26.50 -17.69
N GLY A 281 -11.67 -25.55 -18.23
CA GLY A 281 -12.06 -24.31 -17.53
C GLY A 281 -11.42 -23.02 -18.06
N SER A 282 -11.26 -22.03 -17.18
CA SER A 282 -10.73 -20.70 -17.55
C SER A 282 -9.97 -19.99 -16.42
N ILE A 283 -9.12 -19.03 -16.79
CA ILE A 283 -8.43 -18.12 -15.87
C ILE A 283 -8.85 -16.67 -16.20
N THR A 284 -9.26 -15.91 -15.17
CA THR A 284 -9.56 -14.48 -15.26
C THR A 284 -8.56 -13.68 -14.43
N ALA A 285 -7.85 -12.73 -15.05
CA ALA A 285 -6.95 -11.80 -14.38
C ALA A 285 -7.38 -10.34 -14.58
N ARG A 286 -6.93 -9.46 -13.68
CA ARG A 286 -7.10 -8.00 -13.76
C ARG A 286 -5.76 -7.29 -13.74
N CYS A 287 -5.62 -6.27 -14.58
CA CYS A 287 -4.42 -5.44 -14.60
C CYS A 287 -4.43 -4.42 -13.44
N HIS A 288 -3.37 -4.45 -12.64
CA HIS A 288 -3.04 -3.52 -11.57
C HIS A 288 -1.69 -2.85 -11.89
N PRO A 289 -1.32 -1.69 -11.31
CA PRO A 289 0.02 -1.09 -11.53
C PRO A 289 1.22 -1.97 -11.20
N SER A 290 1.03 -3.08 -10.47
CA SER A 290 2.04 -4.09 -10.16
C SER A 290 2.02 -5.32 -11.10
N GLY A 291 1.20 -5.32 -12.16
CA GLY A 291 1.08 -6.42 -13.12
C GLY A 291 -0.31 -7.07 -13.16
N TRP A 292 -0.39 -8.24 -13.79
CA TRP A 292 -1.63 -9.03 -13.88
C TRP A 292 -1.86 -9.84 -12.60
N HIS A 293 -3.00 -9.62 -11.95
CA HIS A 293 -3.42 -10.37 -10.76
C HIS A 293 -4.56 -11.32 -11.12
N VAL A 294 -4.39 -12.62 -10.84
CA VAL A 294 -5.45 -13.62 -11.05
C VAL A 294 -6.57 -13.37 -10.03
N LEU A 295 -7.79 -13.20 -10.53
CA LEU A 295 -9.00 -13.03 -9.72
C LEU A 295 -9.76 -14.35 -9.55
N ARG A 296 -9.67 -15.22 -10.56
CA ARG A 296 -10.39 -16.48 -10.62
C ARG A 296 -9.65 -17.43 -11.53
N GLU A 297 -9.49 -18.65 -11.07
CA GLU A 297 -8.96 -19.76 -11.83
C GLU A 297 -9.88 -20.96 -11.60
N THR A 298 -10.31 -21.59 -12.68
CA THR A 298 -11.13 -22.81 -12.62
C THR A 298 -10.50 -23.93 -13.45
N CYS A 299 -9.16 -23.91 -13.60
CA CYS A 299 -8.44 -24.93 -14.35
C CYS A 299 -8.42 -26.24 -13.58
N VAL A 300 -9.07 -27.28 -14.11
CA VAL A 300 -9.10 -28.63 -13.53
C VAL A 300 -8.38 -29.58 -14.48
N LEU A 301 -7.49 -30.41 -13.95
CA LEU A 301 -6.81 -31.45 -14.70
C LEU A 301 -7.81 -32.50 -15.20
N SER A 302 -7.66 -32.95 -16.46
CA SER A 302 -8.66 -33.82 -17.10
C SER A 302 -8.88 -35.14 -16.35
N GLU A 303 -7.81 -35.78 -15.83
CA GLU A 303 -7.92 -37.01 -15.03
C GLU A 303 -8.71 -36.78 -13.72
N LEU A 304 -8.57 -35.62 -13.10
CA LEU A 304 -9.27 -35.27 -11.87
C LEU A 304 -10.77 -35.02 -12.11
N GLU A 305 -11.11 -34.46 -13.28
CA GLU A 305 -12.51 -34.33 -13.72
C GLU A 305 -13.14 -35.69 -14.05
N GLU A 306 -12.36 -36.63 -14.61
CA GLU A 306 -12.79 -38.01 -14.84
C GLU A 306 -13.02 -38.77 -13.53
N LEU A 307 -12.08 -38.70 -12.57
CA LEU A 307 -12.27 -39.28 -11.23
C LEU A 307 -13.54 -38.75 -10.53
N LYS A 308 -13.82 -37.44 -10.65
CA LYS A 308 -15.03 -36.82 -10.12
C LYS A 308 -16.31 -37.38 -10.76
N LYS A 309 -16.31 -37.59 -12.08
CA LYS A 309 -17.43 -38.20 -12.82
C LYS A 309 -17.62 -39.67 -12.41
N ASN A 310 -16.54 -40.44 -12.38
CA ASN A 310 -16.56 -41.86 -12.00
C ASN A 310 -17.12 -42.06 -10.59
N PHE A 311 -16.72 -41.24 -9.61
CA PHE A 311 -17.32 -41.25 -8.28
C PHE A 311 -18.84 -40.97 -8.32
N SER A 312 -19.28 -39.95 -9.06
CA SER A 312 -20.71 -39.58 -9.12
C SER A 312 -21.62 -40.67 -9.67
N VAL A 313 -21.09 -41.55 -10.53
CA VAL A 313 -21.82 -42.71 -11.09
C VAL A 313 -21.88 -43.88 -10.09
N ILE A 314 -20.82 -44.07 -9.30
CA ILE A 314 -20.65 -45.28 -8.46
C ILE A 314 -21.16 -45.06 -7.01
N ALA A 315 -21.31 -43.82 -6.55
CA ALA A 315 -21.60 -43.46 -5.17
C ALA A 315 -22.77 -44.21 -4.50
N SER A 316 -23.84 -44.53 -5.24
CA SER A 316 -25.00 -45.27 -4.70
C SER A 316 -24.67 -46.70 -4.27
N ASN A 317 -23.78 -47.37 -5.02
CA ASN A 317 -23.40 -48.78 -4.89
C ASN A 317 -21.94 -48.97 -4.42
N ALA A 318 -21.33 -47.92 -3.86
CA ALA A 318 -19.94 -47.96 -3.43
C ALA A 318 -19.70 -48.94 -2.26
N THR A 319 -18.48 -49.46 -2.17
CA THR A 319 -17.98 -50.31 -1.07
C THR A 319 -16.72 -49.71 -0.46
N GLU A 320 -16.29 -50.20 0.72
CA GLU A 320 -15.05 -49.79 1.38
C GLU A 320 -13.81 -49.91 0.46
N ALA A 321 -13.76 -50.98 -0.34
CA ALA A 321 -12.71 -51.21 -1.33
C ALA A 321 -12.77 -50.20 -2.50
N THR A 322 -13.99 -49.86 -2.97
CA THR A 322 -14.20 -48.83 -3.99
C THR A 322 -13.72 -47.46 -3.51
N VAL A 323 -14.04 -47.09 -2.26
CA VAL A 323 -13.60 -45.84 -1.65
C VAL A 323 -12.08 -45.80 -1.51
N SER A 324 -11.47 -46.89 -1.00
CA SER A 324 -10.02 -46.98 -0.84
C SER A 324 -9.26 -46.89 -2.17
N SER A 325 -9.77 -47.55 -3.22
CA SER A 325 -9.24 -47.45 -4.59
C SER A 325 -9.34 -46.02 -5.15
N LEU A 326 -10.45 -45.31 -4.91
CA LEU A 326 -10.61 -43.94 -5.37
C LEU A 326 -9.66 -42.97 -4.65
N VAL A 327 -9.49 -43.12 -3.34
CA VAL A 327 -8.52 -42.34 -2.55
C VAL A 327 -7.09 -42.59 -3.05
N GLN A 328 -6.73 -43.84 -3.35
CA GLN A 328 -5.43 -44.17 -3.92
C GLN A 328 -5.22 -43.53 -5.29
N ASN A 329 -6.20 -43.62 -6.20
CA ASN A 329 -6.14 -42.98 -7.53
C ASN A 329 -6.01 -41.46 -7.43
N LEU A 330 -6.74 -40.82 -6.50
CA LEU A 330 -6.62 -39.39 -6.23
C LEU A 330 -5.21 -39.01 -5.73
N SER A 331 -4.62 -39.83 -4.86
CA SER A 331 -3.25 -39.62 -4.37
C SER A 331 -2.22 -39.72 -5.50
N MET A 332 -2.34 -40.72 -6.38
CA MET A 332 -1.44 -40.89 -7.53
C MET A 332 -1.51 -39.71 -8.52
N VAL A 333 -2.71 -39.30 -8.95
CA VAL A 333 -2.88 -38.16 -9.88
C VAL A 333 -2.27 -36.86 -9.33
N ILE A 334 -2.35 -36.64 -8.01
CA ILE A 334 -1.79 -35.47 -7.35
C ILE A 334 -0.25 -35.57 -7.23
N GLN A 335 0.30 -36.75 -6.93
CA GLN A 335 1.74 -36.97 -6.86
C GLN A 335 2.43 -36.85 -8.22
N GLU A 336 1.78 -37.29 -9.30
CA GLU A 336 2.29 -37.16 -10.68
C GLU A 336 2.23 -35.71 -11.21
N ASN A 337 1.32 -34.88 -10.69
CA ASN A 337 1.09 -33.51 -11.16
C ASN A 337 1.22 -32.48 -10.02
N PRO A 338 2.46 -32.15 -9.57
CA PRO A 338 2.68 -31.33 -8.38
C PRO A 338 2.24 -29.85 -8.50
N SER A 339 1.84 -29.38 -9.68
CA SER A 339 1.34 -28.01 -9.88
C SER A 339 -0.15 -27.90 -9.53
N THR A 340 -0.45 -27.43 -8.32
CA THR A 340 -1.82 -27.29 -7.80
C THR A 340 -2.47 -25.97 -8.26
N THR A 341 -3.41 -26.03 -9.20
CA THR A 341 -4.29 -24.90 -9.56
C THR A 341 -5.41 -24.71 -8.55
N ALA A 342 -6.05 -23.54 -8.51
CA ALA A 342 -7.23 -23.29 -7.68
C ALA A 342 -8.43 -24.19 -8.06
N GLY A 343 -8.53 -24.56 -9.35
CA GLY A 343 -9.51 -25.53 -9.82
C GLY A 343 -9.21 -26.97 -9.41
N ASN A 344 -7.93 -27.37 -9.40
CA ASN A 344 -7.51 -28.66 -8.83
C ASN A 344 -7.83 -28.70 -7.33
N LEU A 345 -7.43 -27.69 -6.55
CA LEU A 345 -7.76 -27.58 -5.12
C LEU A 345 -9.26 -27.75 -4.85
N ALA A 346 -10.12 -26.99 -5.55
CA ALA A 346 -11.57 -27.11 -5.44
C ALA A 346 -12.09 -28.53 -5.74
N SER A 347 -11.47 -29.21 -6.70
CA SER A 347 -11.86 -30.55 -7.12
C SER A 347 -11.40 -31.61 -6.13
N VAL A 348 -10.18 -31.52 -5.59
CA VAL A 348 -9.67 -32.41 -4.53
C VAL A 348 -10.52 -32.28 -3.27
N VAL A 349 -10.77 -31.04 -2.80
CA VAL A 349 -11.64 -30.77 -1.63
C VAL A 349 -13.05 -31.33 -1.83
N SER A 350 -13.61 -31.14 -3.02
CA SER A 350 -14.93 -31.67 -3.37
C SER A 350 -14.97 -33.20 -3.41
N ILE A 351 -13.92 -33.86 -3.91
CA ILE A 351 -13.85 -35.33 -3.94
C ILE A 351 -13.67 -35.89 -2.52
N LEU A 352 -12.73 -35.35 -1.73
CA LEU A 352 -12.53 -35.76 -0.33
C LEU A 352 -13.78 -35.54 0.53
N GLY A 353 -14.48 -34.41 0.37
CA GLY A 353 -15.73 -34.14 1.10
C GLY A 353 -16.86 -35.10 0.74
N ASN A 354 -16.97 -35.47 -0.54
CA ASN A 354 -17.95 -36.47 -0.96
C ASN A 354 -17.60 -37.88 -0.44
N ILE A 355 -16.31 -38.27 -0.48
CA ILE A 355 -15.81 -39.52 0.09
C ILE A 355 -16.08 -39.57 1.59
N SER A 356 -15.76 -38.49 2.31
CA SER A 356 -16.01 -38.34 3.74
C SER A 356 -17.50 -38.51 4.07
N SER A 357 -18.39 -37.77 3.41
CA SER A 357 -19.83 -37.85 3.66
C SER A 357 -20.40 -39.25 3.39
N LEU A 358 -19.98 -39.90 2.30
CA LEU A 358 -20.43 -41.24 1.93
C LEU A 358 -19.93 -42.31 2.93
N SER A 359 -18.67 -42.20 3.35
CA SER A 359 -18.06 -43.14 4.29
C SER A 359 -18.65 -43.01 5.69
N LEU A 360 -18.99 -41.78 6.11
CA LEU A 360 -19.69 -41.50 7.36
C LEU A 360 -21.13 -42.03 7.35
N GLU A 361 -21.90 -41.78 6.27
CA GLU A 361 -23.27 -42.29 6.12
C GLU A 361 -23.30 -43.83 6.16
N ARG A 362 -22.39 -44.48 5.42
CA ARG A 362 -22.35 -45.95 5.29
C ARG A 362 -21.50 -46.66 6.35
N HIS A 363 -20.90 -45.92 7.28
CA HIS A 363 -20.04 -46.44 8.36
C HIS A 363 -18.89 -47.32 7.84
N PHE A 364 -18.24 -46.89 6.76
CA PHE A 364 -17.12 -47.60 6.14
C PHE A 364 -15.84 -47.43 6.95
N ASN A 365 -15.17 -48.54 7.27
CA ASN A 365 -13.88 -48.52 7.97
C ASN A 365 -12.77 -48.02 7.05
N VAL A 366 -11.91 -47.16 7.57
CA VAL A 366 -10.76 -46.61 6.85
C VAL A 366 -9.51 -47.43 7.17
N SER A 367 -8.91 -48.04 6.13
CA SER A 367 -7.67 -48.81 6.26
C SER A 367 -6.45 -47.90 6.50
N ILE A 368 -5.36 -48.47 7.04
CA ILE A 368 -4.09 -47.76 7.25
C ILE A 368 -3.59 -47.11 5.95
N SER A 369 -3.59 -47.85 4.83
CA SER A 369 -3.17 -47.33 3.52
C SER A 369 -4.13 -46.27 2.96
N THR A 370 -5.43 -46.37 3.26
CA THR A 370 -6.41 -45.36 2.86
C THR A 370 -6.15 -44.06 3.61
N MET A 371 -5.86 -44.14 4.92
CA MET A 371 -5.57 -42.97 5.74
C MET A 371 -4.24 -42.32 5.37
N GLU A 372 -3.18 -43.11 5.11
CA GLU A 372 -1.90 -42.59 4.63
C GLU A 372 -2.07 -41.80 3.32
N ASN A 373 -2.84 -42.32 2.37
CA ASN A 373 -3.14 -41.62 1.12
C ASN A 373 -3.91 -40.31 1.37
N VAL A 374 -4.88 -40.28 2.29
CA VAL A 374 -5.59 -39.05 2.68
C VAL A 374 -4.65 -38.02 3.29
N ILE A 375 -3.71 -38.43 4.14
CA ILE A 375 -2.70 -37.53 4.71
C ILE A 375 -1.73 -37.03 3.63
N ASN A 376 -1.29 -37.88 2.70
CA ASN A 376 -0.43 -37.47 1.56
C ASN A 376 -1.15 -36.44 0.65
N ILE A 377 -2.44 -36.66 0.35
CA ILE A 377 -3.25 -35.69 -0.41
C ILE A 377 -3.36 -34.36 0.35
N SER A 378 -3.57 -34.44 1.66
CA SER A 378 -3.74 -33.27 2.54
C SER A 378 -2.47 -32.44 2.64
N ASP A 379 -1.32 -33.10 2.79
CA ASP A 379 0.00 -32.48 2.80
C ASP A 379 0.27 -31.71 1.49
N HIS A 380 -0.04 -32.32 0.35
CA HIS A 380 0.10 -31.68 -0.95
C HIS A 380 -0.80 -30.44 -1.11
N VAL A 381 -2.09 -30.52 -0.74
CA VAL A 381 -2.98 -29.33 -0.85
C VAL A 381 -2.68 -28.27 0.21
N LEU A 382 -2.05 -28.63 1.33
CA LEU A 382 -1.60 -27.71 2.38
C LEU A 382 -0.16 -27.23 2.18
N ASN A 383 0.47 -27.53 1.05
CA ASN A 383 1.77 -26.98 0.68
C ASN A 383 1.76 -25.44 0.69
N SER A 384 2.82 -24.82 1.19
CA SER A 384 2.98 -23.37 1.30
C SER A 384 2.83 -22.64 -0.05
N ALA A 385 3.33 -23.21 -1.15
CA ALA A 385 3.20 -22.64 -2.49
C ALA A 385 1.71 -22.53 -2.92
N SER A 386 0.91 -23.53 -2.55
CA SER A 386 -0.53 -23.63 -2.86
C SER A 386 -1.39 -22.61 -2.12
N VAL A 387 -0.86 -21.92 -1.10
CA VAL A 387 -1.58 -20.85 -0.36
C VAL A 387 -2.08 -19.76 -1.31
N THR A 388 -1.30 -19.41 -2.34
CA THR A 388 -1.73 -18.41 -3.33
C THR A 388 -2.98 -18.87 -4.11
N ASN A 389 -3.01 -20.12 -4.56
CA ASN A 389 -4.17 -20.73 -5.23
C ASN A 389 -5.37 -20.87 -4.29
N TRP A 390 -5.16 -21.15 -2.99
CA TRP A 390 -6.21 -21.08 -1.97
C TRP A 390 -6.81 -19.68 -1.84
N THR A 391 -6.01 -18.60 -1.84
CA THR A 391 -6.56 -17.23 -1.80
C THR A 391 -7.44 -16.90 -3.01
N VAL A 392 -7.15 -17.49 -4.18
CA VAL A 392 -7.99 -17.36 -5.39
C VAL A 392 -9.27 -18.19 -5.26
N LEU A 393 -9.20 -19.41 -4.72
CA LEU A 393 -10.36 -20.28 -4.50
C LEU A 393 -11.35 -19.67 -3.49
N LEU A 394 -10.87 -19.24 -2.33
CA LEU A 394 -11.68 -18.75 -1.21
C LEU A 394 -12.44 -17.45 -1.53
N GLN A 395 -12.03 -16.69 -2.56
CA GLN A 395 -12.82 -15.54 -3.07
C GLN A 395 -14.21 -15.95 -3.57
N LYS A 396 -14.36 -17.18 -4.10
CA LYS A 396 -15.63 -17.72 -4.60
C LYS A 396 -16.20 -18.77 -3.66
N GLU A 397 -15.38 -19.70 -3.20
CA GLU A 397 -15.78 -20.88 -2.42
C GLU A 397 -15.23 -20.76 -1.00
N LYS A 398 -15.77 -19.78 -0.26
CA LYS A 398 -15.33 -19.42 1.10
C LYS A 398 -15.21 -20.62 2.04
N ASN A 399 -16.09 -21.60 1.90
CA ASN A 399 -16.16 -22.74 2.81
C ASN A 399 -15.21 -23.89 2.41
N ALA A 400 -14.41 -23.78 1.34
CA ALA A 400 -13.55 -24.87 0.87
C ALA A 400 -12.53 -25.34 1.94
N GLY A 401 -11.92 -24.41 2.69
CA GLY A 401 -11.05 -24.74 3.82
C GLY A 401 -11.79 -25.46 4.96
N SER A 402 -13.00 -24.99 5.29
CA SER A 402 -13.90 -25.61 6.28
C SER A 402 -14.26 -27.04 5.87
N GLN A 403 -14.56 -27.25 4.58
CA GLN A 403 -14.89 -28.56 4.02
C GLN A 403 -13.69 -29.52 4.03
N LEU A 404 -12.48 -29.05 3.71
CA LEU A 404 -11.27 -29.86 3.82
C LEU A 404 -11.05 -30.35 5.26
N LEU A 405 -11.11 -29.43 6.22
CA LEU A 405 -10.94 -29.75 7.64
C LEU A 405 -11.99 -30.75 8.14
N ALA A 406 -13.27 -30.51 7.84
CA ALA A 406 -14.36 -31.43 8.19
C ALA A 406 -14.17 -32.81 7.55
N SER A 407 -13.69 -32.87 6.31
CA SER A 407 -13.41 -34.14 5.62
C SER A 407 -12.35 -34.95 6.35
N LEU A 408 -11.30 -34.27 6.85
CA LEU A 408 -10.19 -34.90 7.56
C LEU A 408 -10.62 -35.40 8.95
N GLU A 409 -11.35 -34.60 9.71
CA GLU A 409 -11.88 -35.02 11.02
C GLU A 409 -12.81 -36.23 10.85
N ASN A 410 -13.78 -36.17 9.93
CA ASN A 410 -14.72 -37.27 9.66
C ASN A 410 -14.04 -38.55 9.16
N ILE A 411 -13.07 -38.47 8.24
CA ILE A 411 -12.35 -39.66 7.75
C ILE A 411 -11.48 -40.27 8.87
N SER A 412 -10.88 -39.44 9.72
CA SER A 412 -10.07 -39.91 10.85
C SER A 412 -10.90 -40.73 11.85
N VAL A 413 -12.14 -40.29 12.14
CA VAL A 413 -13.08 -40.98 13.04
C VAL A 413 -13.38 -42.42 12.60
N LEU A 414 -13.29 -42.70 11.31
CA LEU A 414 -13.59 -44.01 10.70
C LEU A 414 -12.39 -44.98 10.72
N VAL A 415 -11.24 -44.60 11.30
CA VAL A 415 -10.11 -45.52 11.51
C VAL A 415 -10.39 -46.38 12.75
N PRO A 416 -10.49 -47.72 12.62
CA PRO A 416 -10.88 -48.58 13.73
C PRO A 416 -9.79 -48.67 14.80
N SER A 417 -10.18 -48.81 16.06
CA SER A 417 -9.26 -48.91 17.21
C SER A 417 -8.26 -50.06 17.11
N THR A 418 -8.60 -51.13 16.38
CA THR A 418 -7.73 -52.28 16.08
C THR A 418 -6.57 -51.96 15.13
N ALA A 419 -6.65 -50.88 14.37
CA ALA A 419 -5.57 -50.41 13.49
C ALA A 419 -4.63 -49.42 14.19
N LEU A 420 -4.98 -48.93 15.39
CA LEU A 420 -4.23 -47.93 16.16
C LEU A 420 -3.29 -48.62 17.18
N PRO A 421 -2.16 -48.00 17.59
CA PRO A 421 -1.74 -46.63 17.31
C PRO A 421 -1.10 -46.43 15.93
N LEU A 422 -1.33 -45.26 15.36
CA LEU A 422 -0.77 -44.81 14.09
C LEU A 422 -0.33 -43.34 14.18
N GLU A 423 0.72 -42.99 13.46
CA GLU A 423 1.26 -41.63 13.42
C GLU A 423 1.83 -41.34 12.02
N PHE A 424 1.32 -40.29 11.39
CA PHE A 424 1.78 -39.80 10.10
C PHE A 424 2.28 -38.37 10.29
N SER A 425 3.59 -38.18 10.17
CA SER A 425 4.19 -36.85 10.07
C SER A 425 4.54 -36.54 8.61
N ARG A 426 4.21 -35.33 8.19
CA ARG A 426 4.52 -34.74 6.87
C ARG A 426 4.92 -33.27 7.07
N GLU A 427 5.22 -32.57 5.99
CA GLU A 427 5.76 -31.20 6.05
C GLU A 427 4.72 -30.17 6.50
N PHE A 428 3.49 -30.27 6.00
CA PHE A 428 2.41 -29.30 6.23
C PHE A 428 1.30 -29.81 7.15
N ILE A 429 1.28 -31.11 7.45
CA ILE A 429 0.28 -31.76 8.31
C ILE A 429 0.88 -32.91 9.13
N ASN A 430 0.53 -32.96 10.42
CA ASN A 430 0.82 -34.09 11.30
C ASN A 430 -0.50 -34.70 11.79
N TRP A 431 -0.56 -36.03 11.89
CA TRP A 431 -1.74 -36.77 12.35
C TRP A 431 -1.32 -37.93 13.24
N LYS A 432 -2.07 -38.17 14.31
CA LYS A 432 -1.83 -39.24 15.28
C LYS A 432 -3.15 -39.79 15.79
N GLY A 433 -3.31 -41.11 15.77
CA GLY A 433 -4.44 -41.82 16.36
C GLY A 433 -3.94 -42.86 17.35
N ILE A 434 -4.55 -42.95 18.53
CA ILE A 434 -4.28 -44.01 19.52
C ILE A 434 -5.58 -44.66 20.00
N PRO A 435 -5.57 -45.96 20.38
CA PRO A 435 -6.69 -46.54 21.11
C PRO A 435 -6.70 -46.00 22.54
N ALA A 436 -7.88 -45.74 23.10
CA ALA A 436 -7.98 -45.39 24.52
C ALA A 436 -7.92 -46.66 25.39
N SER A 437 -7.22 -46.56 26.51
CA SER A 437 -6.94 -47.67 27.43
C SER A 437 -7.19 -47.23 28.87
N SER A 438 -7.13 -48.19 29.82
CA SER A 438 -7.20 -47.87 31.25
C SER A 438 -6.08 -46.92 31.72
N ASN A 439 -5.00 -46.77 30.97
CA ASN A 439 -3.89 -45.90 31.30
C ASN A 439 -4.24 -44.41 31.20
N GLN A 440 -5.17 -44.03 30.30
CA GLN A 440 -5.64 -42.65 30.14
C GLN A 440 -6.34 -42.12 31.41
N SER A 441 -7.05 -42.97 32.16
CA SER A 441 -7.62 -42.60 33.46
C SER A 441 -6.57 -42.32 34.56
N ASN A 442 -5.30 -42.67 34.34
CA ASN A 442 -4.19 -42.39 35.27
C ASN A 442 -3.31 -41.23 34.79
N LEU A 443 -2.91 -41.25 33.52
CA LEU A 443 -1.93 -40.32 32.93
C LEU A 443 -2.54 -39.19 32.09
N GLY A 444 -3.81 -39.31 31.69
CA GLY A 444 -4.44 -38.42 30.71
C GLY A 444 -3.95 -38.68 29.29
N TYR A 445 -3.98 -37.65 28.46
CA TYR A 445 -3.46 -37.65 27.10
C TYR A 445 -2.67 -36.37 26.84
N ASN A 446 -1.46 -36.54 26.30
CA ASN A 446 -0.51 -35.47 26.01
C ASN A 446 -0.03 -35.60 24.57
N TYR A 447 -0.35 -34.62 23.74
CA TYR A 447 0.05 -34.56 22.34
C TYR A 447 0.97 -33.35 22.12
N GLN A 448 2.17 -33.61 21.62
CA GLN A 448 3.20 -32.61 21.33
C GLN A 448 3.63 -32.75 19.88
N THR A 449 3.81 -31.62 19.20
CA THR A 449 4.25 -31.58 17.80
C THR A 449 5.11 -30.35 17.54
N GLU A 450 6.09 -30.50 16.67
CA GLU A 450 6.96 -29.44 16.17
C GLU A 450 6.85 -29.41 14.64
N MET A 451 6.79 -28.21 14.06
CA MET A 451 6.74 -27.98 12.62
C MET A 451 7.72 -26.88 12.24
N PHE A 452 8.37 -26.99 11.09
CA PHE A 452 9.37 -26.04 10.61
C PHE A 452 8.79 -25.22 9.45
N PRO A 453 8.48 -23.93 9.63
CA PRO A 453 8.11 -23.06 8.52
C PRO A 453 9.28 -22.89 7.53
N GLU A 454 8.98 -22.79 6.25
CA GLU A 454 10.00 -22.49 5.24
C GLU A 454 10.80 -21.23 5.60
N ASN A 455 12.13 -21.30 5.42
CA ASN A 455 13.08 -20.22 5.69
C ASN A 455 13.23 -19.79 7.16
N THR A 456 12.75 -20.56 8.15
CA THR A 456 13.04 -20.32 9.57
C THR A 456 13.70 -21.52 10.25
N SER A 457 14.65 -21.25 11.15
CA SER A 457 15.35 -22.28 11.94
C SER A 457 14.70 -22.56 13.30
N ILE A 458 13.56 -21.94 13.58
CA ILE A 458 12.85 -22.02 14.86
C ILE A 458 11.57 -22.84 14.64
N PRO A 459 11.41 -24.00 15.32
CA PRO A 459 10.20 -24.80 15.18
C PRO A 459 9.00 -24.12 15.85
N ILE A 460 7.87 -24.11 15.15
CA ILE A 460 6.58 -23.75 15.73
C ILE A 460 6.02 -24.99 16.44
N ARG A 461 5.85 -24.88 17.76
CA ARG A 461 5.36 -25.98 18.60
C ARG A 461 3.86 -25.86 18.86
N GLY A 462 3.18 -27.00 18.78
CA GLY A 462 1.81 -27.19 19.26
C GLY A 462 1.78 -28.23 20.38
N HIS A 463 1.00 -27.96 21.43
CA HIS A 463 0.82 -28.86 22.56
C HIS A 463 -0.66 -28.92 22.96
N ALA A 464 -1.18 -30.12 23.16
CA ALA A 464 -2.53 -30.37 23.68
C ALA A 464 -2.48 -31.34 24.86
N LEU A 465 -3.13 -31.00 25.97
CA LEU A 465 -3.15 -31.77 27.20
C LEU A 465 -4.59 -31.94 27.70
N ILE A 466 -5.05 -33.18 27.73
CA ILE A 466 -6.27 -33.62 28.42
C ILE A 466 -5.82 -34.35 29.68
N ARG A 467 -6.21 -33.86 30.86
CA ARG A 467 -5.80 -34.47 32.13
C ARG A 467 -6.57 -35.78 32.41
N SER A 468 -6.02 -36.63 33.28
CA SER A 468 -6.61 -37.92 33.65
C SER A 468 -8.01 -37.83 34.26
N ASP A 469 -8.32 -36.75 34.99
CA ASP A 469 -9.65 -36.50 35.57
C ASP A 469 -10.78 -36.35 34.54
N GLN A 470 -10.43 -36.12 33.27
CA GLN A 470 -11.39 -36.02 32.17
C GLN A 470 -11.76 -37.38 31.57
N PHE A 471 -10.99 -38.45 31.82
CA PHE A 471 -11.22 -39.79 31.26
C PHE A 471 -12.07 -40.67 32.20
N GLN A 472 -13.35 -40.33 32.30
CA GLN A 472 -14.39 -41.08 33.02
C GLN A 472 -14.86 -42.31 32.22
N LYS A 473 -15.46 -43.29 32.90
CA LYS A 473 -16.01 -44.50 32.25
C LYS A 473 -17.44 -44.26 31.72
N PRO A 474 -17.83 -44.85 30.56
CA PRO A 474 -17.02 -45.69 29.67
C PRO A 474 -15.92 -44.88 28.99
N LEU A 475 -14.75 -45.49 28.80
CA LEU A 475 -13.64 -44.85 28.07
C LEU A 475 -14.00 -44.71 26.58
N PRO A 476 -13.47 -43.70 25.88
CA PRO A 476 -13.61 -43.62 24.42
C PRO A 476 -12.87 -44.78 23.75
N GLU A 477 -13.19 -45.07 22.48
CA GLU A 477 -12.49 -46.13 21.73
C GLU A 477 -11.17 -45.63 21.14
N THR A 478 -11.18 -44.41 20.57
CA THR A 478 -10.04 -43.81 19.88
C THR A 478 -9.84 -42.35 20.31
N ILE A 479 -8.59 -41.89 20.31
CA ILE A 479 -8.21 -40.49 20.51
C ILE A 479 -7.39 -40.07 19.30
N ILE A 480 -7.80 -38.97 18.66
CA ILE A 480 -7.22 -38.49 17.41
C ILE A 480 -6.73 -37.05 17.60
N SER A 481 -5.51 -36.80 17.14
CA SER A 481 -4.87 -35.49 17.14
C SER A 481 -4.33 -35.19 15.76
N MET A 482 -4.60 -33.99 15.25
CA MET A 482 -4.09 -33.53 13.97
C MET A 482 -3.58 -32.10 14.11
N THR A 483 -2.59 -31.71 13.32
CA THR A 483 -2.05 -30.35 13.34
C THR A 483 -1.62 -29.91 11.95
N SER A 484 -1.74 -28.61 11.66
CA SER A 484 -1.17 -27.97 10.47
C SER A 484 -0.88 -26.50 10.73
N LEU A 485 0.19 -25.96 10.13
CA LEU A 485 0.42 -24.52 10.05
C LEU A 485 -0.43 -23.88 8.94
N THR A 486 -0.47 -24.49 7.75
CA THR A 486 -1.11 -23.89 6.57
C THR A 486 -2.63 -23.78 6.70
N LEU A 487 -3.29 -24.64 7.47
CA LEU A 487 -4.73 -24.51 7.74
C LEU A 487 -5.11 -23.14 8.30
N GLY A 488 -4.22 -22.46 9.05
CA GLY A 488 -4.46 -21.10 9.55
C GLY A 488 -4.62 -20.05 8.44
N ASN A 489 -3.99 -20.27 7.28
CA ASN A 489 -4.09 -19.42 6.09
C ASN A 489 -5.27 -19.80 5.17
N VAL A 490 -5.75 -21.04 5.27
CA VAL A 490 -6.78 -21.63 4.41
C VAL A 490 -8.19 -21.51 5.02
N LEU A 491 -8.30 -21.43 6.34
CA LEU A 491 -9.57 -21.22 7.05
C LEU A 491 -9.91 -19.72 7.09
N PRO A 492 -11.07 -19.28 6.54
CA PRO A 492 -11.35 -17.86 6.39
C PRO A 492 -11.56 -17.15 7.74
N VAL A 493 -10.78 -16.08 7.97
CA VAL A 493 -10.93 -15.22 9.14
C VAL A 493 -12.04 -14.20 8.90
N THR A 494 -13.29 -14.57 9.19
CA THR A 494 -14.45 -13.67 9.02
C THR A 494 -15.13 -13.27 10.33
N LYS A 495 -14.59 -12.24 11.00
CA LYS A 495 -15.37 -11.10 11.56
C LYS A 495 -14.48 -10.05 12.26
N ASN A 496 -14.68 -8.78 11.89
CA ASN A 496 -14.52 -7.58 12.74
C ASN A 496 -13.23 -7.33 13.55
N GLY A 497 -12.11 -7.98 13.24
CA GLY A 497 -10.80 -7.62 13.79
C GLY A 497 -9.74 -7.52 12.71
N ASN A 498 -8.68 -6.77 12.98
CA ASN A 498 -7.42 -6.89 12.22
C ASN A 498 -6.68 -8.21 12.55
N ALA A 499 -7.28 -9.10 13.34
CA ALA A 499 -6.67 -10.30 13.87
C ALA A 499 -6.47 -11.37 12.78
N GLN A 500 -5.36 -12.08 12.88
CA GLN A 500 -4.98 -13.18 12.00
C GLN A 500 -4.58 -14.40 12.83
N VAL A 501 -4.68 -15.60 12.26
CA VAL A 501 -4.25 -16.85 12.91
C VAL A 501 -2.74 -16.78 13.11
N ASN A 502 -2.26 -16.93 14.34
CA ASN A 502 -0.84 -16.77 14.69
C ASN A 502 -0.22 -17.98 15.38
N GLY A 503 -0.88 -19.14 15.31
CA GLY A 503 -0.37 -20.41 15.83
C GLY A 503 -0.79 -21.57 14.93
N PRO A 504 -0.31 -22.79 15.20
CA PRO A 504 -0.78 -23.98 14.51
C PRO A 504 -2.29 -24.18 14.75
N VAL A 505 -2.96 -24.78 13.77
CA VAL A 505 -4.33 -25.31 13.95
C VAL A 505 -4.18 -26.72 14.50
N ILE A 506 -4.70 -26.98 15.71
CA ILE A 506 -4.67 -28.29 16.38
C ILE A 506 -6.09 -28.83 16.47
N SER A 507 -6.38 -29.92 15.76
CA SER A 507 -7.65 -30.66 15.89
C SER A 507 -7.52 -31.77 16.92
N MET A 508 -8.52 -31.87 17.79
CA MET A 508 -8.65 -32.90 18.82
C MET A 508 -10.03 -33.55 18.70
N VAL A 509 -10.06 -34.80 18.25
CA VAL A 509 -11.30 -35.54 17.97
C VAL A 509 -11.33 -36.82 18.79
N ILE A 510 -12.41 -37.01 19.54
CA ILE A 510 -12.68 -38.24 20.30
C ILE A 510 -14.15 -38.63 20.01
N PRO A 511 -14.42 -39.70 19.25
CA PRO A 511 -15.78 -40.04 18.82
C PRO A 511 -16.69 -40.32 20.01
N ASN A 512 -17.91 -39.77 19.97
CA ASN A 512 -18.95 -39.97 21.00
C ASN A 512 -18.52 -39.66 22.45
N TYR A 513 -17.53 -38.79 22.63
CA TYR A 513 -16.98 -38.44 23.95
C TYR A 513 -16.92 -36.92 24.14
N SER A 514 -17.15 -36.46 25.37
CA SER A 514 -17.01 -35.06 25.76
C SER A 514 -16.09 -34.93 26.96
N ILE A 515 -15.38 -33.81 27.02
CA ILE A 515 -14.51 -33.42 28.14
C ILE A 515 -14.92 -32.02 28.59
N ASN A 516 -14.65 -31.72 29.87
CA ASN A 516 -14.95 -30.41 30.45
C ASN A 516 -13.75 -29.44 30.33
N GLU A 517 -12.53 -29.95 30.13
CA GLU A 517 -11.32 -29.14 30.10
C GLU A 517 -10.20 -29.76 29.25
N ILE A 518 -9.68 -28.97 28.29
CA ILE A 518 -8.43 -29.23 27.55
C ILE A 518 -7.54 -27.99 27.62
N PHE A 519 -6.22 -28.22 27.76
CA PHE A 519 -5.21 -27.17 27.69
C PHE A 519 -4.47 -27.26 26.37
N LEU A 520 -4.31 -26.12 25.70
CA LEU A 520 -3.64 -26.00 24.43
C LEU A 520 -2.55 -24.95 24.57
N THR A 521 -1.31 -25.26 24.20
CA THR A 521 -0.22 -24.27 24.14
C THR A 521 0.29 -24.15 22.72
N PHE A 522 0.26 -22.92 22.20
CA PHE A 522 0.63 -22.56 20.84
C PHE A 522 1.90 -21.70 20.88
N SER A 523 2.87 -22.00 20.02
CA SER A 523 3.97 -21.05 19.74
C SER A 523 3.48 -19.98 18.78
N LYS A 524 3.94 -18.74 18.98
CA LYS A 524 3.63 -17.60 18.10
C LYS A 524 4.42 -17.71 16.80
N ILE A 525 3.74 -17.62 15.65
CA ILE A 525 4.37 -17.59 14.33
C ILE A 525 5.02 -16.22 14.09
N GLU A 526 4.28 -15.14 14.34
CA GLU A 526 4.76 -13.77 14.38
C GLU A 526 4.75 -13.22 15.82
N SER A 527 5.92 -12.85 16.34
CA SER A 527 6.08 -12.31 17.71
C SER A 527 5.75 -10.82 17.84
N ASN A 528 5.47 -10.13 16.73
CA ASN A 528 5.11 -8.70 16.66
C ASN A 528 3.62 -8.42 16.93
N LEU A 529 2.77 -9.46 16.93
CA LEU A 529 1.34 -9.35 17.16
C LEU A 529 1.02 -9.32 18.67
N SER A 530 -0.16 -8.83 19.01
CA SER A 530 -0.62 -8.66 20.40
C SER A 530 -2.08 -9.06 20.55
N GLN A 531 -2.57 -9.13 21.79
CA GLN A 531 -3.96 -9.50 22.13
C GLN A 531 -4.32 -10.90 21.61
N PRO A 532 -3.81 -11.97 22.25
CA PRO A 532 -4.17 -13.34 21.87
C PRO A 532 -5.60 -13.69 22.29
N HIS A 533 -6.38 -14.11 21.30
CA HIS A 533 -7.70 -14.69 21.47
C HIS A 533 -7.65 -16.19 21.18
N CYS A 534 -7.90 -16.99 22.20
CA CYS A 534 -8.05 -18.44 22.08
C CYS A 534 -9.37 -18.77 21.35
N VAL A 535 -9.30 -19.50 20.24
CA VAL A 535 -10.47 -19.76 19.39
C VAL A 535 -10.54 -21.21 18.93
N PHE A 536 -11.73 -21.61 18.52
CA PHE A 536 -12.01 -22.84 17.81
C PHE A 536 -12.71 -22.57 16.47
N TRP A 537 -12.67 -23.55 15.57
CA TRP A 537 -13.35 -23.51 14.29
C TRP A 537 -14.81 -23.92 14.43
N ASP A 538 -15.73 -22.98 14.22
CA ASP A 538 -17.17 -23.23 14.24
C ASP A 538 -17.63 -23.60 12.83
N PHE A 539 -17.78 -24.90 12.55
CA PHE A 539 -18.21 -25.40 11.24
C PHE A 539 -19.59 -24.88 10.81
N ASN A 540 -20.52 -24.65 11.74
CA ASN A 540 -21.89 -24.20 11.42
C ASN A 540 -21.88 -22.80 10.81
N HIS A 541 -21.03 -21.92 11.34
CA HIS A 541 -20.87 -20.55 10.86
C HIS A 541 -19.68 -20.39 9.90
N SER A 542 -18.83 -21.41 9.76
CA SER A 542 -17.54 -21.40 9.04
C SER A 542 -16.69 -20.17 9.39
N GLN A 543 -16.50 -19.95 10.69
CA GLN A 543 -15.74 -18.83 11.26
C GLN A 543 -14.99 -19.28 12.52
N TRP A 544 -13.95 -18.56 12.91
CA TRP A 544 -13.34 -18.69 14.23
C TRP A 544 -14.26 -18.13 15.33
N ASN A 545 -14.35 -18.84 16.45
CA ASN A 545 -15.27 -18.56 17.56
C ASN A 545 -14.53 -18.77 18.90
N ASP A 546 -14.79 -17.94 19.91
CA ASP A 546 -14.12 -17.95 21.23
C ASP A 546 -14.96 -18.62 22.34
N ASN A 547 -16.21 -19.00 22.05
CA ASN A 547 -17.11 -19.58 23.05
C ASN A 547 -16.55 -20.87 23.70
N GLY A 548 -16.43 -20.85 25.02
CA GLY A 548 -15.86 -21.96 25.80
C GLY A 548 -14.34 -22.09 25.71
N CYS A 549 -13.64 -21.12 25.10
CA CYS A 549 -12.18 -21.04 25.05
C CYS A 549 -11.68 -19.74 25.71
N HIS A 550 -10.70 -19.86 26.60
CA HIS A 550 -10.20 -18.75 27.41
C HIS A 550 -8.67 -18.74 27.48
N LEU A 551 -8.09 -17.53 27.47
CA LEU A 551 -6.66 -17.33 27.70
C LEU A 551 -6.31 -17.66 29.16
N VAL A 552 -5.30 -18.50 29.36
CA VAL A 552 -4.77 -18.86 30.68
C VAL A 552 -3.46 -18.14 30.96
N ASN A 553 -2.57 -18.11 29.98
CA ASN A 553 -1.25 -17.48 30.10
C ASN A 553 -0.74 -17.00 28.74
N GLU A 554 0.05 -15.94 28.74
CA GLU A 554 0.79 -15.45 27.58
C GLU A 554 2.26 -15.25 27.97
N THR A 555 3.17 -15.78 27.16
CA THR A 555 4.60 -15.54 27.23
C THR A 555 5.05 -14.76 25.98
N PRO A 556 6.31 -14.29 25.89
CA PRO A 556 6.82 -13.64 24.68
C PRO A 556 6.64 -14.50 23.43
N ASP A 557 6.84 -15.83 23.54
CA ASP A 557 6.92 -16.76 22.41
C ASP A 557 5.74 -17.74 22.32
N SER A 558 4.90 -17.84 23.35
CA SER A 558 3.80 -18.80 23.41
C SER A 558 2.54 -18.29 24.11
N VAL A 559 1.42 -18.96 23.85
CA VAL A 559 0.10 -18.68 24.44
C VAL A 559 -0.50 -19.99 24.93
N THR A 560 -1.01 -20.02 26.15
CA THR A 560 -1.74 -21.16 26.71
C THR A 560 -3.23 -20.82 26.86
N CYS A 561 -4.06 -21.68 26.26
CA CYS A 561 -5.51 -21.62 26.24
C CYS A 561 -6.12 -22.77 27.03
N ARG A 562 -7.28 -22.54 27.65
CA ARG A 562 -8.16 -23.55 28.24
C ARG A 562 -9.46 -23.55 27.44
N CYS A 563 -9.87 -24.70 26.91
CA CYS A 563 -11.16 -24.86 26.24
C CYS A 563 -12.00 -25.95 26.93
N THR A 564 -13.33 -25.93 26.73
CA THR A 564 -14.30 -26.83 27.40
C THR A 564 -15.00 -27.80 26.43
N HIS A 565 -14.38 -28.12 25.30
CA HIS A 565 -14.93 -29.01 24.26
C HIS A 565 -13.80 -29.62 23.41
N LEU A 566 -14.18 -30.39 22.38
CA LEU A 566 -13.28 -31.05 21.41
C LEU A 566 -13.66 -30.58 20.01
N THR A 567 -12.75 -29.86 19.36
CA THR A 567 -12.90 -29.25 18.02
C THR A 567 -11.50 -29.01 17.42
N SER A 568 -11.43 -28.22 16.34
CA SER A 568 -10.18 -27.62 15.84
C SER A 568 -9.90 -26.27 16.47
N PHE A 569 -8.74 -26.14 17.11
CA PHE A 569 -8.34 -24.96 17.89
C PHE A 569 -7.18 -24.19 17.25
N SER A 570 -7.12 -22.89 17.50
CA SER A 570 -5.93 -22.07 17.26
C SER A 570 -5.97 -20.78 18.10
N MET A 571 -5.07 -19.83 17.80
CA MET A 571 -5.11 -18.49 18.37
C MET A 571 -5.13 -17.42 17.28
N LEU A 572 -5.98 -16.42 17.47
CA LEU A 572 -5.96 -15.17 16.70
C LEU A 572 -5.16 -14.12 17.47
N MET A 573 -4.31 -13.36 16.78
CA MET A 573 -3.64 -12.19 17.34
C MET A 573 -3.79 -10.99 16.41
N SER A 574 -3.90 -9.79 16.97
CA SER A 574 -4.00 -8.54 16.21
C SER A 574 -2.63 -7.91 15.97
N PRO A 575 -2.35 -7.37 14.77
CA PRO A 575 -1.23 -6.48 14.52
C PRO A 575 -1.19 -5.39 15.58
N SER A 576 -0.13 -5.36 16.36
CA SER A 576 -0.01 -4.40 17.45
C SER A 576 0.03 -2.99 16.86
N VAL A 577 -0.80 -2.09 17.39
CA VAL A 577 -0.40 -0.67 17.41
C VAL A 577 0.79 -0.63 18.37
N PRO A 578 2.02 -0.30 17.93
CA PRO A 578 3.21 -0.59 18.71
C PRO A 578 3.10 -0.08 20.15
N THR A 579 3.39 -0.95 21.11
CA THR A 579 3.18 -0.72 22.56
C THR A 579 3.99 0.47 23.10
N ALA A 580 5.02 0.92 22.38
CA ALA A 580 5.75 2.16 22.67
C ALA A 580 4.94 3.46 22.39
N ILE A 581 3.89 3.40 21.56
CA ILE A 581 3.13 4.56 21.08
C ILE A 581 1.93 4.86 22.00
N VAL A 582 1.30 3.82 22.56
CA VAL A 582 0.15 3.97 23.46
C VAL A 582 0.48 4.88 24.67
N PRO A 583 1.66 4.79 25.32
CA PRO A 583 2.06 5.76 26.34
C PRO A 583 2.30 7.15 25.76
N VAL A 584 3.10 7.27 24.69
CA VAL A 584 3.54 8.57 24.16
C VAL A 584 2.38 9.40 23.65
N VAL A 585 1.47 8.81 22.86
CA VAL A 585 0.27 9.51 22.37
C VAL A 585 -0.70 9.80 23.52
N LYS A 586 -0.95 8.87 24.46
CA LYS A 586 -1.79 9.17 25.64
C LYS A 586 -1.22 10.31 26.49
N TRP A 587 0.10 10.37 26.70
CA TRP A 587 0.75 11.46 27.42
C TRP A 587 0.66 12.80 26.68
N ILE A 588 0.95 12.82 25.37
CA ILE A 588 0.82 14.03 24.53
C ILE A 588 -0.63 14.52 24.52
N THR A 589 -1.60 13.62 24.34
CA THR A 589 -3.02 13.94 24.35
C THR A 589 -3.48 14.42 25.73
N PHE A 590 -3.16 13.74 26.83
CA PHE A 590 -3.65 14.15 28.16
C PHE A 590 -3.01 15.45 28.66
N VAL A 591 -1.68 15.61 28.55
CA VAL A 591 -0.99 16.85 28.93
C VAL A 591 -1.41 18.00 28.02
N GLY A 592 -1.51 17.75 26.71
CA GLY A 592 -1.95 18.74 25.74
C GLY A 592 -3.39 19.19 25.91
N LEU A 593 -4.35 18.28 26.13
CA LEU A 593 -5.74 18.63 26.48
C LEU A 593 -5.81 19.42 27.80
N GLY A 594 -5.00 19.06 28.81
CA GLY A 594 -4.90 19.84 30.05
C GLY A 594 -4.48 21.30 29.80
N VAL A 595 -3.48 21.51 28.94
CA VAL A 595 -3.04 22.84 28.51
C VAL A 595 -4.10 23.55 27.65
N SER A 596 -4.81 22.83 26.77
CA SER A 596 -5.96 23.34 25.99
C SER A 596 -7.05 23.88 26.91
N ILE A 597 -7.54 23.06 27.83
CA ILE A 597 -8.61 23.40 28.79
C ILE A 597 -8.22 24.60 29.65
N GLY A 598 -7.00 24.62 30.21
CA GLY A 598 -6.50 25.76 30.98
C GLY A 598 -6.44 27.06 30.16
N SER A 599 -6.01 26.97 28.90
CA SER A 599 -5.96 28.10 27.97
C SER A 599 -7.36 28.61 27.60
N LEU A 600 -8.33 27.72 27.43
CA LEU A 600 -9.72 28.05 27.10
C LEU A 600 -10.45 28.71 28.27
N ILE A 601 -10.27 28.20 29.50
CA ILE A 601 -10.81 28.83 30.72
C ILE A 601 -10.23 30.25 30.88
N LEU A 602 -8.92 30.42 30.68
CA LEU A 602 -8.29 31.73 30.70
C LEU A 602 -8.83 32.66 29.58
N CYS A 603 -9.02 32.13 28.37
CA CYS A 603 -9.59 32.88 27.24
C CYS A 603 -11.01 33.40 27.56
N LEU A 604 -11.89 32.52 28.05
CA LEU A 604 -13.26 32.88 28.46
C LEU A 604 -13.26 33.89 29.62
N THR A 605 -12.35 33.75 30.58
CA THR A 605 -12.19 34.68 31.70
C THR A 605 -11.79 36.08 31.22
N ILE A 606 -10.83 36.18 30.29
CA ILE A 606 -10.41 37.46 29.72
C ILE A 606 -11.54 38.09 28.88
N GLU A 607 -12.24 37.31 28.05
CA GLU A 607 -13.41 37.83 27.30
C GLU A 607 -14.48 38.39 28.24
N ALA A 608 -14.82 37.68 29.31
CA ALA A 608 -15.81 38.14 30.30
C ALA A 608 -15.38 39.45 30.99
N LEU A 609 -14.11 39.56 31.40
CA LEU A 609 -13.57 40.75 32.07
C LEU A 609 -13.53 42.00 31.18
N PHE A 610 -13.29 41.83 29.88
CA PHE A 610 -13.16 42.94 28.93
C PHE A 610 -14.40 43.14 28.03
N TRP A 611 -15.43 42.30 28.13
CA TRP A 611 -16.67 42.33 27.33
C TRP A 611 -17.25 43.73 27.14
N LYS A 612 -17.45 44.48 28.24
CA LYS A 612 -18.01 45.84 28.23
C LYS A 612 -17.14 46.87 27.50
N GLN A 613 -15.83 46.66 27.44
CA GLN A 613 -14.88 47.54 26.74
C GLN A 613 -14.75 47.18 25.26
N VAL A 614 -14.92 45.91 24.92
CA VAL A 614 -14.76 45.33 23.57
C VAL A 614 -16.04 45.46 22.72
N ASN A 615 -17.22 45.46 23.35
CA ASN A 615 -18.52 45.66 22.70
C ASN A 615 -18.79 47.11 22.19
N LYS A 616 -17.75 47.93 21.99
CA LYS A 616 -17.88 49.33 21.53
C LYS A 616 -18.01 49.46 20.01
N SER A 617 -17.70 48.41 19.25
CA SER A 617 -17.88 48.36 17.81
C SER A 617 -18.66 47.10 17.45
N GLN A 618 -19.72 47.25 16.65
CA GLN A 618 -20.51 46.12 16.13
C GLN A 618 -19.61 45.03 15.50
N THR A 619 -18.55 45.46 14.83
CA THR A 619 -17.59 44.59 14.13
C THR A 619 -16.78 43.72 15.09
N SER A 620 -16.41 44.29 16.24
CA SER A 620 -15.71 43.60 17.31
C SER A 620 -16.68 42.66 18.03
N HIS A 621 -17.86 43.17 18.41
CA HIS A 621 -18.88 42.42 19.14
C HIS A 621 -19.18 41.06 18.49
N THR A 622 -19.52 41.02 17.20
CA THR A 622 -19.85 39.75 16.54
C THR A 622 -18.64 38.80 16.44
N ARG A 623 -17.42 39.33 16.25
CA ARG A 623 -16.19 38.49 16.27
C ARG A 623 -15.97 37.86 17.64
N HIS A 624 -16.08 38.64 18.71
CA HIS A 624 -15.88 38.14 20.08
C HIS A 624 -17.00 37.18 20.52
N ILE A 625 -18.25 37.37 20.06
CA ILE A 625 -19.31 36.36 20.21
C ILE A 625 -18.89 35.03 19.57
N CYS A 626 -18.37 35.03 18.34
CA CYS A 626 -17.89 33.81 17.70
C CYS A 626 -16.71 33.20 18.48
N MET A 627 -15.72 33.99 18.90
CA MET A 627 -14.58 33.52 19.69
C MET A 627 -15.01 32.86 21.01
N VAL A 628 -15.94 33.46 21.75
CA VAL A 628 -16.49 32.90 22.99
C VAL A 628 -17.24 31.59 22.73
N ASN A 629 -18.04 31.50 21.67
CA ASN A 629 -18.77 30.26 21.36
C ASN A 629 -17.84 29.15 20.84
N ILE A 630 -16.81 29.48 20.05
CA ILE A 630 -15.73 28.56 19.64
C ILE A 630 -15.03 28.01 20.89
N ALA A 631 -14.59 28.88 21.80
CA ALA A 631 -13.91 28.47 23.02
C ALA A 631 -14.79 27.64 23.96
N LEU A 632 -16.08 28.00 24.10
CA LEU A 632 -17.05 27.27 24.91
C LEU A 632 -17.37 25.89 24.32
N CYS A 633 -17.60 25.78 23.01
CA CYS A 633 -17.85 24.50 22.35
C CYS A 633 -16.65 23.56 22.48
N LEU A 634 -15.43 24.06 22.24
CA LEU A 634 -14.22 23.25 22.38
C LEU A 634 -13.99 22.83 23.84
N LEU A 635 -14.20 23.72 24.81
CA LEU A 635 -14.07 23.39 26.24
C LEU A 635 -15.03 22.27 26.66
N ILE A 636 -16.30 22.35 26.25
CA ILE A 636 -17.29 21.31 26.58
C ILE A 636 -16.96 20.00 25.86
N ALA A 637 -16.52 20.06 24.60
CA ALA A 637 -16.10 18.88 23.83
C ALA A 637 -14.86 18.20 24.44
N ASP A 638 -13.84 18.95 24.84
CA ASP A 638 -12.62 18.44 25.49
C ASP A 638 -12.95 17.76 26.83
N ILE A 639 -13.86 18.33 27.63
CA ILE A 639 -14.33 17.72 28.90
C ILE A 639 -15.04 16.38 28.64
N TRP A 640 -16.00 16.34 27.71
CA TRP A 640 -16.71 15.09 27.39
C TRP A 640 -15.80 14.06 26.69
N PHE A 641 -14.76 14.50 25.97
CA PHE A 641 -13.74 13.61 25.41
C PHE A 641 -12.90 12.94 26.50
N ILE A 642 -12.55 13.66 27.58
CA ILE A 642 -11.89 13.05 28.74
C ILE A 642 -12.81 12.05 29.44
N VAL A 643 -14.11 12.35 29.59
CA VAL A 643 -15.10 11.40 30.13
C VAL A 643 -15.17 10.14 29.24
N ALA A 644 -15.30 10.31 27.92
CA ALA A 644 -15.30 9.21 26.96
C ALA A 644 -14.01 8.34 27.00
N ALA A 645 -12.85 8.95 27.29
CA ALA A 645 -11.57 8.26 27.38
C ALA A 645 -11.28 7.59 28.74
N THR A 646 -12.09 7.86 29.77
CA THR A 646 -11.91 7.34 31.15
C THR A 646 -13.01 6.38 31.61
N VAL A 647 -14.17 6.37 30.95
CA VAL A 647 -15.25 5.40 31.20
C VAL A 647 -14.88 4.04 30.59
N ASP A 648 -14.77 3.03 31.45
CA ASP A 648 -14.63 1.64 31.04
C ASP A 648 -15.96 1.13 30.43
N THR A 649 -15.91 0.69 29.18
CA THR A 649 -17.06 0.20 28.41
C THR A 649 -17.56 -1.17 28.88
N THR A 650 -16.79 -1.90 29.68
CA THR A 650 -17.13 -3.25 30.16
C THR A 650 -17.92 -3.25 31.48
N ALA A 651 -17.80 -2.17 32.27
CA ALA A 651 -18.28 -2.15 33.66
C ALA A 651 -19.42 -1.14 33.95
N ASN A 652 -19.71 -0.20 33.04
CA ASN A 652 -20.60 0.93 33.31
C ASN A 652 -21.95 0.87 32.57
N PRO A 653 -23.01 1.51 33.10
CA PRO A 653 -24.30 1.61 32.41
C PRO A 653 -24.16 2.37 31.08
N SER A 654 -24.69 1.78 30.01
CA SER A 654 -24.55 2.23 28.61
C SER A 654 -24.83 3.72 28.38
N GLY A 655 -25.78 4.30 29.13
CA GLY A 655 -26.16 5.71 29.00
C GLY A 655 -25.03 6.73 29.17
N VAL A 656 -23.99 6.45 29.97
CA VAL A 656 -22.86 7.41 30.15
C VAL A 656 -21.98 7.47 28.90
N CYS A 657 -21.71 6.32 28.28
CA CYS A 657 -20.94 6.23 27.05
C CYS A 657 -21.68 6.91 25.89
N THR A 658 -22.96 6.59 25.70
CA THR A 658 -23.83 7.23 24.70
C THR A 658 -23.92 8.75 24.90
N ALA A 659 -24.06 9.23 26.15
CA ALA A 659 -24.07 10.66 26.44
C ALA A 659 -22.74 11.35 26.07
N ALA A 660 -21.59 10.73 26.40
CA ALA A 660 -20.29 11.27 26.06
C ALA A 660 -20.04 11.33 24.54
N VAL A 661 -20.44 10.29 23.80
CA VAL A 661 -20.38 10.27 22.33
C VAL A 661 -21.32 11.33 21.73
N PHE A 662 -22.52 11.50 22.28
CA PHE A 662 -23.47 12.52 21.82
C PHE A 662 -22.96 13.95 22.04
N PHE A 663 -22.50 14.28 23.25
CA PHE A 663 -22.02 15.63 23.54
C PHE A 663 -20.71 15.96 22.82
N THR A 664 -19.76 15.03 22.72
CA THR A 664 -18.55 15.24 21.90
C THR A 664 -18.91 15.50 20.43
N HIS A 665 -19.76 14.67 19.82
CA HIS A 665 -20.23 14.87 18.45
C HIS A 665 -20.90 16.26 18.26
N PHE A 666 -21.88 16.59 19.10
CA PHE A 666 -22.63 17.84 19.00
C PHE A 666 -21.74 19.08 19.18
N PHE A 667 -20.86 19.10 20.19
CA PHE A 667 -20.04 20.29 20.48
C PHE A 667 -18.84 20.43 19.54
N TYR A 668 -18.18 19.35 19.08
CA TYR A 668 -17.18 19.47 18.01
C TYR A 668 -17.82 19.90 16.69
N LEU A 669 -19.02 19.44 16.37
CA LEU A 669 -19.73 19.90 15.16
C LEU A 669 -20.12 21.38 15.29
N SER A 670 -20.64 21.81 16.45
CA SER A 670 -20.95 23.21 16.75
C SER A 670 -19.72 24.12 16.65
N LEU A 671 -18.57 23.66 17.14
CA LEU A 671 -17.28 24.33 16.99
C LEU A 671 -16.96 24.61 15.50
N PHE A 672 -17.14 23.64 14.59
CA PHE A 672 -16.95 23.87 13.16
C PHE A 672 -17.92 24.89 12.59
N PHE A 673 -19.22 24.83 12.91
CA PHE A 673 -20.19 25.81 12.41
C PHE A 673 -19.94 27.23 12.96
N TRP A 674 -19.42 27.38 14.18
CA TRP A 674 -18.96 28.67 14.69
C TRP A 674 -17.65 29.16 14.04
N MET A 675 -16.71 28.27 13.69
CA MET A 675 -15.55 28.61 12.86
C MET A 675 -15.95 29.01 11.43
N LEU A 676 -17.01 28.41 10.87
CA LEU A 676 -17.60 28.81 9.59
C LEU A 676 -18.21 30.22 9.68
N MET A 677 -18.96 30.52 10.74
CA MET A 677 -19.47 31.88 11.00
C MET A 677 -18.33 32.89 11.11
N LEU A 678 -17.24 32.56 11.82
CA LEU A 678 -16.05 33.41 11.89
C LEU A 678 -15.42 33.62 10.51
N GLY A 679 -15.35 32.58 9.67
CA GLY A 679 -14.92 32.66 8.28
C GLY A 679 -15.79 33.62 7.45
N PHE A 680 -17.12 33.46 7.47
CA PHE A 680 -18.02 34.37 6.76
C PHE A 680 -17.94 35.82 7.25
N LEU A 681 -17.71 36.07 8.54
CA LEU A 681 -17.49 37.42 9.06
C LEU A 681 -16.21 38.06 8.52
N LEU A 682 -15.13 37.29 8.37
CA LEU A 682 -13.88 37.74 7.76
C LEU A 682 -14.07 38.03 6.27
N ALA A 683 -14.72 37.13 5.53
CA ALA A 683 -15.02 37.31 4.10
C ALA A 683 -15.90 38.55 3.86
N TYR A 684 -16.99 38.71 4.64
CA TYR A 684 -17.88 39.87 4.59
C TYR A 684 -17.10 41.17 4.76
N ARG A 685 -16.20 41.25 5.74
CA ARG A 685 -15.39 42.45 6.03
C ARG A 685 -14.45 42.82 4.89
N VAL A 686 -13.89 41.85 4.18
CA VAL A 686 -12.93 42.07 3.09
C VAL A 686 -13.61 42.35 1.74
N ILE A 687 -14.83 41.84 1.53
CA ILE A 687 -15.56 41.97 0.27
C ILE A 687 -16.55 43.15 0.30
N LEU A 688 -17.30 43.31 1.39
CA LEU A 688 -18.44 44.25 1.49
C LEU A 688 -18.16 45.39 2.48
N VAL A 689 -17.02 46.08 2.27
CA VAL A 689 -16.53 47.19 3.12
C VAL A 689 -17.58 48.28 3.37
N PHE A 690 -18.51 48.50 2.43
CA PHE A 690 -19.49 49.59 2.45
C PHE A 690 -20.94 49.18 2.81
N HIS A 691 -21.24 47.89 3.00
CA HIS A 691 -22.59 47.46 3.42
C HIS A 691 -22.70 47.31 4.94
N HIS A 692 -23.83 47.76 5.51
CA HIS A 692 -24.11 47.73 6.94
C HIS A 692 -25.31 46.83 7.25
N MET A 693 -25.05 45.57 7.56
CA MET A 693 -26.07 44.63 8.02
C MET A 693 -26.40 44.87 9.51
N ALA A 694 -27.67 44.72 9.88
CA ALA A 694 -28.11 44.88 11.26
C ALA A 694 -27.47 43.81 12.18
N THR A 695 -26.75 44.26 13.22
CA THR A 695 -26.07 43.38 14.19
C THR A 695 -26.96 42.29 14.81
N PRO A 696 -28.21 42.55 15.26
CA PRO A 696 -29.03 41.50 15.86
C PRO A 696 -29.41 40.38 14.88
N LEU A 697 -29.63 40.70 13.60
CA LEU A 697 -29.90 39.70 12.56
C LEU A 697 -28.69 38.79 12.35
N LEU A 698 -27.50 39.38 12.26
CA LEU A 698 -26.25 38.65 12.08
C LEU A 698 -25.91 37.73 13.27
N VAL A 699 -26.23 38.17 14.49
CA VAL A 699 -26.10 37.36 15.71
C VAL A 699 -27.13 36.23 15.73
N ALA A 700 -28.41 36.50 15.40
CA ALA A 700 -29.45 35.48 15.34
C ALA A 700 -29.12 34.38 14.32
N VAL A 701 -28.69 34.75 13.11
CA VAL A 701 -28.20 33.81 12.09
C VAL A 701 -27.02 32.99 12.61
N GLY A 702 -26.09 33.62 13.34
CA GLY A 702 -24.95 32.95 13.96
C GLY A 702 -25.33 31.88 14.97
N PHE A 703 -26.29 32.14 15.87
CA PHE A 703 -26.77 31.14 16.82
C PHE A 703 -27.57 30.02 16.15
N CYS A 704 -28.40 30.34 15.14
CA CYS A 704 -29.13 29.34 14.36
C CYS A 704 -28.18 28.39 13.61
N LEU A 705 -27.14 28.92 12.96
CA LEU A 705 -26.17 28.11 12.22
C LEU A 705 -25.21 27.36 13.16
N GLY A 706 -24.72 28.04 14.19
CA GLY A 706 -23.68 27.56 15.12
C GLY A 706 -24.13 26.48 16.10
N TYR A 707 -25.44 26.36 16.37
CA TYR A 707 -25.99 25.31 17.24
C TYR A 707 -27.17 24.54 16.61
N GLY A 708 -28.06 25.20 15.88
CA GLY A 708 -29.26 24.57 15.31
C GLY A 708 -28.94 23.48 14.28
N CYS A 709 -28.10 23.78 13.30
CA CYS A 709 -27.65 22.79 12.31
C CYS A 709 -26.88 21.60 12.94
N PRO A 710 -25.87 21.80 13.81
CA PRO A 710 -25.23 20.72 14.56
C PRO A 710 -26.20 19.85 15.36
N LEU A 711 -27.19 20.46 16.03
CA LEU A 711 -28.15 19.75 16.86
C LEU A 711 -29.03 18.81 16.02
N ILE A 712 -29.53 19.31 14.89
CA ILE A 712 -30.33 18.52 13.94
C ILE A 712 -29.52 17.32 13.42
N ILE A 713 -28.27 17.54 12.99
CA ILE A 713 -27.39 16.46 12.50
C ILE A 713 -27.14 15.42 13.61
N SER A 714 -26.83 15.88 14.82
CA SER A 714 -26.52 15.00 15.96
C SER A 714 -27.73 14.16 16.38
N ILE A 715 -28.92 14.76 16.47
CA ILE A 715 -30.19 14.10 16.81
C ILE A 715 -30.59 13.08 15.73
N ILE A 716 -30.50 13.43 14.44
CA ILE A 716 -30.80 12.48 13.35
C ILE A 716 -29.82 11.30 13.39
N THR A 717 -28.53 11.56 13.64
CA THR A 717 -27.52 10.50 13.70
C THR A 717 -27.81 9.49 14.81
N ILE A 718 -28.08 9.95 16.04
CA ILE A 718 -28.42 9.03 17.15
C ILE A 718 -29.78 8.35 16.91
N ALA A 719 -30.81 9.06 16.43
CA ALA A 719 -32.13 8.49 16.17
C ALA A 719 -32.12 7.37 15.13
N VAL A 720 -31.29 7.49 14.08
CA VAL A 720 -31.16 6.47 13.02
C VAL A 720 -30.26 5.31 13.43
N THR A 721 -29.22 5.55 14.24
CA THR A 721 -28.17 4.53 14.50
C THR A 721 -28.23 3.86 15.87
N GLN A 722 -28.87 4.46 16.87
CA GLN A 722 -29.04 3.85 18.19
C GLN A 722 -29.97 2.62 18.22
N PRO A 723 -31.05 2.50 17.41
CA PRO A 723 -31.89 1.29 17.41
C PRO A 723 -31.16 0.00 17.03
N SER A 724 -29.97 0.10 16.43
CA SER A 724 -29.10 -1.03 16.07
C SER A 724 -27.85 -1.16 16.95
N ASN A 725 -27.77 -0.39 18.06
CA ASN A 725 -26.55 -0.18 18.86
C ASN A 725 -25.33 0.17 18.00
N GLY A 726 -25.56 0.95 16.93
CA GLY A 726 -24.55 1.25 15.91
C GLY A 726 -23.92 2.64 16.03
N TYR A 727 -24.38 3.49 16.95
CA TYR A 727 -23.91 4.88 17.12
C TYR A 727 -22.46 4.96 17.62
N GLU A 728 -22.16 4.17 18.64
CA GLU A 728 -20.90 4.09 19.36
C GLU A 728 -20.13 2.81 19.01
N ARG A 729 -18.82 2.80 19.29
CA ARG A 729 -17.96 1.62 19.20
C ARG A 729 -18.09 0.75 20.45
N LYS A 730 -17.83 -0.55 20.30
CA LYS A 730 -17.92 -1.55 21.39
C LYS A 730 -16.68 -1.53 22.31
N ASP A 731 -15.54 -1.18 21.73
CA ASP A 731 -14.21 -1.14 22.37
C ASP A 731 -13.91 0.18 23.09
N VAL A 732 -14.50 1.30 22.64
CA VAL A 732 -14.26 2.65 23.19
C VAL A 732 -15.48 3.56 23.00
N CYS A 733 -15.68 4.54 23.88
CA CYS A 733 -16.75 5.54 23.75
C CYS A 733 -16.45 6.57 22.63
N TRP A 734 -16.59 6.16 21.37
CA TRP A 734 -16.42 7.02 20.20
C TRP A 734 -17.38 6.62 19.08
N LEU A 735 -17.68 7.57 18.17
CA LEU A 735 -18.51 7.33 16.99
C LEU A 735 -17.99 6.15 16.15
N ASN A 736 -18.92 5.31 15.70
CA ASN A 736 -18.62 4.10 14.93
C ASN A 736 -18.31 4.39 13.45
N TRP A 737 -17.40 3.60 12.86
CA TRP A 737 -17.01 3.62 11.45
C TRP A 737 -17.17 2.24 10.76
N SER A 738 -17.48 1.20 11.53
CA SER A 738 -17.65 -0.18 11.07
C SER A 738 -18.91 -0.33 10.19
N ASP A 739 -18.92 -1.34 9.32
CA ASP A 739 -19.92 -1.47 8.25
C ASP A 739 -21.36 -1.64 8.74
N GLY A 740 -22.29 -0.96 8.05
CA GLY A 740 -23.70 -0.87 8.37
C GLY A 740 -24.20 0.57 8.29
N SER A 741 -23.87 1.40 9.29
CA SER A 741 -24.45 2.73 9.49
C SER A 741 -23.47 3.91 9.44
N LYS A 742 -22.17 3.67 9.69
CA LYS A 742 -21.05 4.66 9.59
C LYS A 742 -21.34 6.06 10.18
N PRO A 743 -21.84 6.18 11.43
CA PRO A 743 -22.20 7.47 12.03
C PRO A 743 -21.06 8.49 12.13
N LEU A 744 -19.80 8.07 12.19
CA LEU A 744 -18.64 8.98 12.13
C LEU A 744 -18.61 9.81 10.84
N LEU A 745 -19.23 9.37 9.74
CA LEU A 745 -19.37 10.15 8.51
C LEU A 745 -20.27 11.39 8.70
N ALA A 746 -21.28 11.32 9.58
CA ALA A 746 -22.17 12.45 9.89
C ALA A 746 -21.45 13.59 10.61
N PHE A 747 -20.35 13.28 11.32
CA PHE A 747 -19.42 14.26 11.86
C PHE A 747 -18.38 14.71 10.81
N ALA A 748 -17.67 13.75 10.21
CA ALA A 748 -16.51 14.04 9.36
C ALA A 748 -16.87 14.75 8.04
N GLY A 749 -17.99 14.38 7.41
CA GLY A 749 -18.43 14.99 6.14
C GLY A 749 -18.68 16.50 6.25
N PRO A 750 -19.55 16.95 7.18
CA PRO A 750 -19.74 18.38 7.45
C PRO A 750 -18.46 19.10 7.89
N ALA A 751 -17.67 18.50 8.78
CA ALA A 751 -16.42 19.10 9.26
C ALA A 751 -15.41 19.37 8.12
N LEU A 752 -15.16 18.38 7.26
CA LEU A 752 -14.27 18.53 6.10
C LEU A 752 -14.81 19.54 5.07
N THR A 753 -16.13 19.57 4.87
CA THR A 753 -16.78 20.56 4.00
C THR A 753 -16.55 21.99 4.54
N ILE A 754 -16.69 22.19 5.85
CA ILE A 754 -16.45 23.48 6.51
C ILE A 754 -14.98 23.89 6.41
N VAL A 755 -14.04 22.96 6.64
CA VAL A 755 -12.59 23.22 6.49
C VAL A 755 -12.27 23.67 5.06
N ALA A 756 -12.86 23.03 4.04
CA ALA A 756 -12.68 23.44 2.64
C ALA A 756 -13.24 24.84 2.35
N VAL A 757 -14.43 25.19 2.86
CA VAL A 757 -15.00 26.53 2.70
C VAL A 757 -14.15 27.59 3.42
N ASN A 758 -13.68 27.30 4.63
CA ASN A 758 -12.79 28.20 5.37
C ASN A 758 -11.42 28.38 4.70
N LEU A 759 -10.90 27.36 4.01
CA LEU A 759 -9.69 27.48 3.20
C LEU A 759 -9.90 28.48 2.04
N VAL A 760 -11.04 28.39 1.34
CA VAL A 760 -11.40 29.36 0.29
C VAL A 760 -11.51 30.78 0.86
N VAL A 761 -12.12 30.96 2.05
CA VAL A 761 -12.16 32.24 2.75
C VAL A 761 -10.75 32.79 3.02
N VAL A 762 -9.83 31.97 3.53
CA VAL A 762 -8.44 32.40 3.77
C VAL A 762 -7.78 32.84 2.47
N LEU A 763 -7.92 32.08 1.38
CA LEU A 763 -7.38 32.46 0.06
C LEU A 763 -7.98 33.78 -0.47
N LEU A 764 -9.28 34.03 -0.26
CA LEU A 764 -9.91 35.30 -0.62
C LEU A 764 -9.39 36.49 0.22
N VAL A 765 -9.18 36.29 1.52
CA VAL A 765 -8.56 37.31 2.40
C VAL A 765 -7.12 37.59 1.95
N LEU A 766 -6.32 36.55 1.68
CA LEU A 766 -4.93 36.68 1.26
C LEU A 766 -4.78 37.36 -0.10
N THR A 767 -5.58 36.97 -1.11
CA THR A 767 -5.55 37.62 -2.44
C THR A 767 -5.99 39.08 -2.42
N LYS A 768 -6.81 39.49 -1.45
CA LYS A 768 -7.19 40.89 -1.24
C LYS A 768 -6.13 41.68 -0.46
N LEU A 769 -5.49 41.08 0.53
CA LEU A 769 -4.31 41.64 1.21
C LEU A 769 -3.10 41.79 0.28
N TRP A 770 -3.06 41.02 -0.82
CA TRP A 770 -2.02 41.09 -1.85
C TRP A 770 -2.18 42.26 -2.84
N ARG A 771 -3.36 42.90 -2.91
CA ARG A 771 -3.55 44.07 -3.78
C ARG A 771 -2.78 45.28 -3.20
N PRO A 772 -1.83 45.88 -3.93
CA PRO A 772 -1.18 47.11 -3.48
C PRO A 772 -2.21 48.23 -3.27
N ALA A 773 -1.99 49.07 -2.27
CA ALA A 773 -2.72 50.32 -2.16
C ALA A 773 -2.42 51.18 -3.41
N VAL A 774 -3.46 51.74 -4.03
CA VAL A 774 -3.32 52.53 -5.25
C VAL A 774 -2.55 53.82 -4.91
N GLY A 775 -1.24 53.82 -5.19
CA GLY A 775 -0.35 54.97 -4.99
C GLY A 775 1.06 54.65 -4.47
N GLU A 776 1.32 53.48 -3.88
CA GLU A 776 2.65 53.16 -3.31
C GLU A 776 3.63 52.55 -4.33
N ARG A 777 4.89 53.00 -4.30
CA ARG A 777 5.94 52.60 -5.25
C ARG A 777 6.50 51.21 -4.93
N LEU A 778 6.34 50.29 -5.88
CA LEU A 778 6.95 48.96 -5.90
C LEU A 778 8.48 49.04 -5.95
N THR A 779 9.20 48.93 -4.83
CA THR A 779 10.63 48.54 -4.86
C THR A 779 11.25 47.97 -3.57
N GLN A 780 10.63 48.10 -2.38
CA GLN A 780 11.27 47.67 -1.12
C GLN A 780 10.41 46.81 -0.17
N ASP A 781 9.17 46.44 -0.54
CA ASP A 781 8.18 45.89 0.42
C ASP A 781 7.81 44.40 0.20
N SER A 782 8.43 43.69 -0.74
CA SER A 782 8.05 42.29 -1.06
C SER A 782 8.31 41.31 0.08
N LYS A 783 9.49 41.38 0.71
CA LYS A 783 9.83 40.51 1.87
C LYS A 783 8.95 40.81 3.09
N ALA A 784 8.68 42.08 3.37
CA ALA A 784 7.83 42.47 4.49
C ALA A 784 6.35 42.10 4.24
N THR A 785 5.87 42.21 3.00
CA THR A 785 4.55 41.71 2.58
C THR A 785 4.45 40.19 2.73
N VAL A 786 5.45 39.42 2.29
CA VAL A 786 5.48 37.95 2.47
C VAL A 786 5.53 37.55 3.95
N VAL A 787 6.33 38.22 4.79
CA VAL A 787 6.38 37.98 6.24
C VAL A 787 5.05 38.34 6.92
N ARG A 788 4.41 39.45 6.53
CA ARG A 788 3.08 39.86 7.01
C ARG A 788 2.00 38.85 6.61
N MET A 789 2.08 38.32 5.40
CA MET A 789 1.18 37.30 4.85
C MET A 789 1.36 35.94 5.54
N GLY A 790 2.60 35.46 5.68
CA GLY A 790 2.92 34.23 6.42
C GLY A 790 2.49 34.31 7.89
N ARG A 791 2.70 35.45 8.55
CA ARG A 791 2.18 35.72 9.89
C ARG A 791 0.66 35.69 9.93
N SER A 792 -0.03 36.29 8.95
CA SER A 792 -1.50 36.25 8.89
C SER A 792 -2.04 34.84 8.67
N LEU A 793 -1.39 34.04 7.82
CA LEU A 793 -1.76 32.64 7.59
C LEU A 793 -1.57 31.79 8.85
N LEU A 794 -0.43 31.93 9.53
CA LEU A 794 -0.14 31.22 10.79
C LEU A 794 -1.16 31.53 11.89
N VAL A 795 -1.64 32.78 11.95
CA VAL A 795 -2.67 33.25 12.91
C VAL A 795 -4.07 32.72 12.56
N LEU A 796 -4.44 32.72 11.27
CA LEU A 796 -5.80 32.36 10.81
C LEU A 796 -6.03 30.84 10.72
N THR A 797 -4.99 30.07 10.41
CA THR A 797 -5.06 28.60 10.24
C THR A 797 -5.70 27.87 11.43
N PRO A 798 -5.27 28.07 12.70
CA PRO A 798 -5.91 27.42 13.84
C PRO A 798 -7.28 28.03 14.21
N LEU A 799 -7.48 29.34 13.99
CA LEU A 799 -8.75 30.03 14.31
C LEU A 799 -9.91 29.62 13.39
N LEU A 800 -9.62 29.10 12.20
CA LEU A 800 -10.61 28.65 11.22
C LEU A 800 -10.66 27.12 11.07
N GLY A 801 -9.94 26.39 11.93
CA GLY A 801 -9.98 24.92 11.99
C GLY A 801 -9.21 24.20 10.87
N LEU A 802 -8.35 24.87 10.11
CA LEU A 802 -7.65 24.26 8.97
C LEU A 802 -6.71 23.11 9.38
N THR A 803 -6.25 23.09 10.64
CA THR A 803 -5.47 21.98 11.23
C THR A 803 -6.21 20.64 11.21
N TRP A 804 -7.54 20.63 11.19
CA TRP A 804 -8.33 19.41 11.11
C TRP A 804 -8.21 18.69 9.75
N GLY A 805 -7.76 19.39 8.71
CA GLY A 805 -7.46 18.78 7.40
C GLY A 805 -6.40 17.68 7.46
N PHE A 806 -5.47 17.74 8.43
CA PHE A 806 -4.50 16.67 8.67
C PHE A 806 -5.14 15.35 9.14
N GLY A 807 -6.39 15.38 9.62
CA GLY A 807 -7.17 14.17 9.94
C GLY A 807 -7.49 13.31 8.72
N ILE A 808 -7.48 13.89 7.51
CA ILE A 808 -7.58 13.11 6.26
C ILE A 808 -6.42 12.11 6.16
N GLY A 809 -5.21 12.51 6.58
CA GLY A 809 -4.03 11.62 6.60
C GLY A 809 -4.26 10.38 7.47
N THR A 810 -4.86 10.54 8.66
CA THR A 810 -5.19 9.42 9.55
C THR A 810 -6.32 8.52 9.04
N MET A 811 -7.18 9.02 8.13
CA MET A 811 -8.25 8.24 7.50
C MET A 811 -7.80 7.52 6.21
N VAL A 812 -6.92 8.14 5.43
CA VAL A 812 -6.38 7.58 4.17
C VAL A 812 -5.26 6.58 4.45
N ASP A 813 -4.40 6.87 5.42
CA ASP A 813 -3.30 6.00 5.82
C ASP A 813 -3.28 5.82 7.34
N SER A 814 -4.16 4.94 7.81
CA SER A 814 -4.31 4.63 9.23
C SER A 814 -3.09 3.95 9.85
N ARG A 815 -2.14 3.46 9.05
CA ARG A 815 -0.91 2.79 9.50
C ARG A 815 0.25 3.76 9.72
N ASN A 816 0.26 4.91 9.03
CA ASN A 816 1.35 5.87 9.13
C ASN A 816 1.30 6.70 10.43
N LEU A 817 2.17 6.34 11.37
CA LEU A 817 2.30 6.96 12.70
C LEU A 817 2.46 8.49 12.66
N ALA A 818 3.18 9.01 11.66
CA ALA A 818 3.42 10.45 11.51
C ALA A 818 2.10 11.25 11.44
N TRP A 819 1.08 10.76 10.73
CA TRP A 819 -0.21 11.45 10.63
C TRP A 819 -0.94 11.49 11.97
N HIS A 820 -0.94 10.40 12.73
CA HIS A 820 -1.56 10.35 14.05
C HIS A 820 -0.88 11.29 15.03
N VAL A 821 0.46 11.33 15.04
CA VAL A 821 1.24 12.23 15.92
C VAL A 821 1.00 13.69 15.54
N ILE A 822 1.12 14.06 14.27
CA ILE A 822 0.90 15.44 13.79
C ILE A 822 -0.52 15.90 14.10
N PHE A 823 -1.53 15.08 13.79
CA PHE A 823 -2.92 15.40 14.06
C PHE A 823 -3.20 15.54 15.58
N ALA A 824 -2.73 14.60 16.39
CA ALA A 824 -2.92 14.66 17.85
C ALA A 824 -2.25 15.91 18.45
N SER A 825 -1.00 16.22 18.07
CA SER A 825 -0.28 17.40 18.57
C SER A 825 -0.95 18.71 18.16
N LEU A 826 -1.39 18.85 16.91
CA LEU A 826 -2.06 20.06 16.43
C LEU A 826 -3.39 20.30 17.15
N ASN A 827 -4.22 19.28 17.30
CA ASN A 827 -5.50 19.40 18.01
C ASN A 827 -5.31 19.68 19.50
N ALA A 828 -4.36 19.00 20.16
CA ALA A 828 -4.04 19.23 21.56
C ALA A 828 -3.56 20.67 21.82
N SER A 829 -2.95 21.34 20.84
CA SER A 829 -2.56 22.75 20.91
C SER A 829 -3.66 23.77 20.54
N GLN A 830 -4.86 23.32 20.12
CA GLN A 830 -5.87 24.21 19.56
C GLN A 830 -6.40 25.26 20.55
N GLY A 831 -6.70 24.88 21.80
CA GLY A 831 -7.14 25.84 22.83
C GLY A 831 -6.09 26.90 23.17
N PHE A 832 -4.81 26.51 23.16
CA PHE A 832 -3.69 27.43 23.35
C PHE A 832 -3.53 28.40 22.17
N PHE A 833 -3.69 27.92 20.94
CA PHE A 833 -3.69 28.77 19.74
C PHE A 833 -4.87 29.75 19.71
N ILE A 834 -6.07 29.34 20.15
CA ILE A 834 -7.24 30.23 20.28
C ILE A 834 -6.93 31.39 21.25
N LEU A 835 -6.33 31.11 22.41
CA LEU A 835 -5.90 32.14 23.36
C LEU A 835 -4.85 33.09 22.75
N CYS A 836 -3.78 32.55 22.15
CA CYS A 836 -2.68 33.36 21.63
C CYS A 836 -3.09 34.23 20.43
N PHE A 837 -3.79 33.63 19.46
CA PHE A 837 -4.12 34.26 18.19
C PHE A 837 -5.43 35.06 18.23
N GLY A 838 -6.41 34.61 19.02
CA GLY A 838 -7.68 35.33 19.21
C GLY A 838 -7.54 36.58 20.09
N MET A 839 -6.71 36.52 21.13
CA MET A 839 -6.67 37.51 22.21
C MET A 839 -5.33 38.27 22.29
N LEU A 840 -4.19 37.58 22.43
CA LEU A 840 -2.90 38.24 22.73
C LEU A 840 -2.30 39.01 21.55
N LEU A 841 -2.71 38.69 20.32
CA LEU A 841 -2.32 39.39 19.10
C LEU A 841 -3.27 40.51 18.67
N ASP A 842 -4.42 40.68 19.34
CA ASP A 842 -5.23 41.88 19.20
C ASP A 842 -4.53 43.07 19.87
N SER A 843 -4.07 44.03 19.07
CA SER A 843 -3.34 45.20 19.56
C SER A 843 -4.16 46.05 20.54
N LYS A 844 -5.49 46.10 20.41
CA LYS A 844 -6.37 46.86 21.30
C LYS A 844 -6.53 46.14 22.63
N LEU A 845 -6.77 44.82 22.60
CA LEU A 845 -6.91 44.04 23.83
C LEU A 845 -5.59 43.97 24.61
N ARG A 846 -4.45 43.81 23.92
CA ARG A 846 -3.13 43.81 24.54
C ARG A 846 -2.81 45.13 25.25
N GLN A 847 -3.18 46.27 24.67
CA GLN A 847 -3.04 47.58 25.32
C GLN A 847 -3.96 47.71 26.55
N LEU A 848 -5.18 47.20 26.49
CA LEU A 848 -6.12 47.22 27.61
C LEU A 848 -5.69 46.29 28.76
N LEU A 849 -5.13 45.12 28.44
CA LEU A 849 -4.53 44.19 29.40
C LEU A 849 -3.34 44.82 30.11
N LEU A 850 -2.37 45.36 29.36
CA LEU A 850 -1.20 46.03 29.94
C LEU A 850 -1.59 47.21 30.85
N ASN A 851 -2.58 48.01 30.45
CA ASN A 851 -3.06 49.15 31.23
C ASN A 851 -3.84 48.72 32.50
N LYS A 852 -4.48 47.54 32.53
CA LYS A 852 -5.21 47.03 33.70
C LYS A 852 -4.43 46.08 34.60
N LEU A 853 -3.35 45.46 34.13
CA LEU A 853 -2.48 44.58 34.92
C LEU A 853 -1.32 45.34 35.59
N SER A 854 -1.00 46.55 35.14
CA SER A 854 -0.01 47.43 35.80
C SER A 854 -0.23 47.68 37.31
N PRO A 855 -1.46 47.73 37.89
CA PRO A 855 -1.65 47.96 39.32
C PRO A 855 -1.36 46.73 40.21
N LEU A 856 -1.21 45.54 39.64
CA LEU A 856 -1.08 44.28 40.39
C LEU A 856 0.38 43.88 40.68
N SER A 857 1.34 44.77 40.40
CA SER A 857 2.77 44.57 40.71
C SER A 857 3.17 45.09 42.10
N PHE A 858 2.28 44.97 43.10
CA PHE A 858 2.51 45.45 44.47
C PHE A 858 2.37 44.36 45.54
N TRP A 859 2.97 43.19 45.32
CA TRP A 859 3.28 42.28 46.43
C TRP A 859 4.55 41.46 46.18
N ASN A 860 5.69 42.02 46.60
CA ASN A 860 6.84 41.25 47.11
C ASN A 860 7.88 42.17 47.77
N GLN A 861 7.54 42.71 48.95
CA GLN A 861 8.54 43.00 50.00
C GLN A 861 7.91 43.25 51.39
N ALA A 862 7.40 42.17 51.98
CA ALA A 862 7.57 41.88 53.40
C ALA A 862 8.08 40.42 53.45
N SER A 863 9.14 40.04 54.15
CA SER A 863 9.88 40.70 55.25
C SER A 863 11.34 40.22 55.31
N LYS A 864 12.12 40.76 56.27
CA LYS A 864 13.51 40.41 56.68
C LYS A 864 14.65 40.98 55.79
N GLN A 865 15.74 41.51 56.34
CA GLN A 865 16.05 41.96 57.72
C GLN A 865 17.22 42.98 57.69
N ASN A 866 17.65 43.48 58.84
CA ASN A 866 18.70 44.48 59.03
C ASN A 866 20.09 44.11 58.46
N SER A 867 20.94 45.16 58.40
CA SER A 867 22.41 45.18 58.58
C SER A 867 23.33 44.60 57.49
N SER A 868 23.97 45.55 56.78
CA SER A 868 25.42 45.67 56.51
C SER A 868 26.22 44.55 55.78
N ASP A 869 26.77 45.00 54.65
CA ASP A 869 28.16 44.87 54.20
C ASP A 869 28.67 43.78 53.25
N SER A 870 29.44 44.30 52.28
CA SER A 870 30.53 43.70 51.48
C SER A 870 30.23 42.86 50.22
N SER A 871 30.87 43.30 49.12
CA SER A 871 31.60 42.50 48.11
C SER A 871 30.83 41.44 47.27
N VAL A 872 30.29 41.72 46.07
CA VAL A 872 30.94 41.84 44.72
C VAL A 872 30.78 40.58 43.82
N LYS A 873 29.86 40.67 42.83
CA LYS A 873 29.84 40.16 41.41
C LYS A 873 30.16 38.68 41.08
N PRO A 874 29.78 38.13 39.89
CA PRO A 874 29.32 38.75 38.61
C PRO A 874 27.80 38.59 38.34
N ARG A 875 27.09 39.33 37.47
CA ARG A 875 27.33 40.17 36.26
C ARG A 875 27.23 39.44 34.89
N PHE A 876 26.06 39.59 34.27
CA PHE A 876 25.78 39.75 32.82
C PHE A 876 24.79 40.94 32.75
N GLU A 877 25.16 42.17 32.35
CA GLU A 877 25.16 42.73 30.98
C GLU A 877 23.80 42.57 30.26
N LYS A 878 22.95 43.63 30.19
CA LYS A 878 22.97 44.86 29.35
C LYS A 878 22.78 44.55 27.84
N THR A 879 22.00 45.29 27.05
CA THR A 879 21.84 46.77 26.93
C THR A 879 20.42 47.09 26.38
N PHE A 880 19.56 48.00 26.86
CA PHE A 880 19.56 49.47 27.11
C PHE A 880 19.33 50.41 25.88
N ASN A 881 18.22 51.17 25.90
CA ASN A 881 17.88 52.33 25.03
C ASN A 881 18.76 53.56 25.36
N PRO A 882 18.95 54.58 24.46
CA PRO A 882 18.12 55.82 24.55
C PRO A 882 17.99 56.78 23.32
N PHE A 883 16.83 57.47 23.24
CA PHE A 883 16.55 58.91 22.98
C PHE A 883 17.09 59.79 21.81
N GLN A 884 16.25 60.79 21.43
CA GLN A 884 16.55 62.08 20.76
C GLN A 884 17.33 63.03 21.72
N HIS A 885 17.94 64.18 21.38
CA HIS A 885 17.86 65.09 20.22
C HIS A 885 19.10 66.05 20.17
N GLU A 886 19.32 66.68 19.00
CA GLU A 886 19.97 68.00 18.75
C GLU A 886 21.52 68.22 18.63
N ARG A 887 21.86 68.74 17.43
CA ARG A 887 22.85 69.78 17.03
C ARG A 887 24.35 69.48 16.81
N LYS A 888 24.68 69.53 15.50
CA LYS A 888 25.76 70.29 14.81
C LYS A 888 27.19 70.27 15.36
N TYR A 889 28.12 69.80 14.53
CA TYR A 889 29.21 70.63 13.95
C TYR A 889 29.53 70.15 12.50
N VAL A 890 30.38 70.89 11.78
CA VAL A 890 30.63 70.78 10.32
C VAL A 890 32.15 70.66 10.04
N LEU A 891 32.51 70.12 8.85
CA LEU A 891 33.83 69.95 8.16
C LEU A 891 34.21 68.46 7.99
N SER A 892 35.01 68.03 7.00
CA SER A 892 35.34 68.57 5.65
C SER A 892 36.07 67.46 4.85
N TYR A 893 36.08 67.60 3.53
CA TYR A 893 36.68 66.74 2.48
C TYR A 893 38.13 66.24 2.66
N THR A 894 38.46 65.24 1.81
CA THR A 894 39.75 64.66 1.33
C THR A 894 40.02 63.21 1.79
N GLY A 895 40.53 62.30 0.95
CA GLY A 895 40.81 62.30 -0.50
C GLY A 895 41.48 60.98 -0.95
N GLU A 896 41.44 60.66 -2.25
CA GLU A 896 42.25 59.63 -2.95
C GLU A 896 42.12 58.13 -2.50
N SER A 897 42.67 57.13 -3.21
CA SER A 897 42.55 56.76 -4.64
C SER A 897 43.02 55.30 -4.84
N SER A 898 42.79 54.74 -6.04
CA SER A 898 43.63 53.69 -6.69
C SER A 898 43.65 52.23 -6.16
N ASN A 899 42.93 51.36 -6.89
CA ASN A 899 43.40 50.15 -7.61
C ASN A 899 44.17 48.98 -6.94
N ASP A 900 43.65 47.78 -7.23
CA ASP A 900 44.23 46.43 -7.39
C ASP A 900 45.76 46.18 -7.28
N ILE A 901 46.15 44.98 -6.80
CA ILE A 901 46.96 43.94 -7.53
C ILE A 901 47.45 42.77 -6.63
N MET A 902 47.20 41.50 -7.06
CA MET A 902 47.97 40.22 -6.88
C MET A 902 48.40 39.69 -5.47
N LEU A 903 48.74 38.40 -5.23
CA LEU A 903 48.39 37.05 -5.79
C LEU A 903 49.05 35.95 -4.90
N THR A 904 48.83 34.66 -5.24
CA THR A 904 49.49 33.38 -4.81
C THR A 904 48.92 32.64 -3.58
N GLN A 905 48.49 31.35 -3.61
CA GLN A 905 49.06 30.01 -4.00
C GLN A 905 49.84 29.32 -2.84
N PHE A 906 49.82 28.00 -2.54
CA PHE A 906 49.30 26.73 -3.11
C PHE A 906 48.48 25.95 -2.00
N SER A 907 47.59 24.96 -2.22
CA SER A 907 47.75 23.55 -2.72
C SER A 907 48.70 22.68 -1.85
N SER A 908 48.51 21.36 -1.63
CA SER A 908 47.81 20.28 -2.36
C SER A 908 47.11 19.27 -1.40
N SER A 909 46.00 18.59 -1.77
CA SER A 909 45.86 17.23 -2.36
C SER A 909 46.52 16.06 -1.63
N GLU A 910 45.78 14.99 -1.33
CA GLU A 910 45.36 13.97 -2.32
C GLU A 910 43.85 13.73 -2.23
#